data_AF-A0A1V2M871-F1
#
_entry.id   AF-A0A1V2M871-F1
#
_cell.length_a   1.000
_cell.length_b   1.000
_cell.length_c   1.000
_cell.angle_alpha   90.00
_cell.angle_beta   90.00
_cell.angle_gamma   90.00
#
_symmetry.space_group_name_H-M   'P 1'
#
loop_
_entity.id
_entity.type
_entity.pdbx_description
1 polymer ?
#
loop_
_entity_poly.entity_id
_entity_poly.type
_entity_poly.pdbx_seq_one_letter_code
_entity_poly.pdbx_strand_id
1 'polypeptide(L)'
;MLRTHYCGNLRETNMKSSVKVCGWVNTKRDMGGIIFIDLHDREGTLQVVCDLEVLKDKFKIIENIKNQSVLQVSGKIRLRDHETINPKIATGTVELYAEDCTLLSEAAPLPFSLDDDVREDLRLKYRFLDIRRETMINNLKFRHKIQKLTQDYLDNEGFINVETPMLTKSTPEGARDYIVPSRVHPGEFYALPQSPQIFKQLLMVGGIDKYYQVARCFRDEDLRADRQPEFTQVDMEMSFVNQEDVLLHLEKMFKYIFKHSMNVEFDEKFTRITWQTAMDRYGSDKPDLRFELPIIDITDIARVCEFSVFRKVVDDGGVVRAICVKGGDIFTRSQIDELTKTAQTFGAKGMAWISLRPDGEIYSILTKYFSEKDIKAIIEKTEAKNGDFILFCADKLDLVRKVLGILRLEIADIFQLRRKDDYKILFVTDFPQFEYSEEEGRFVAAHHPFTMPYEEDIDILETDQGAVRAQAYDVVLNGVELGSGSVRIHNSKIQEKMFNALGFSDEEIKERFGFMVDAFRYGTPPHAGFAFGLDRLVMILVGASSLREVIAFPKTKDASCLMTNAPNVVDEEQLEILNLGLSQKELSLNKKAKSNDQIDIDVDKVAALAMLSIKEENKDKMKEDLLSIIEFANQLKEADTSNLKLKTNEVTNVFRADKVTNTNRRDDMLKNAKTKEDGLILVKKVIE
;
A
#
# COMPACT_ATOMS: atom_id res chain seq x y z
N MET A 1 1.96 -34.40 -25.33
CA MET A 1 1.74 -33.11 -24.64
C MET A 1 0.38 -33.13 -23.95
N LEU A 2 0.27 -32.64 -22.70
CA LEU A 2 -0.98 -32.70 -21.91
C LEU A 2 -2.08 -31.76 -22.45
N ARG A 3 -1.73 -30.68 -23.15
CA ARG A 3 -2.65 -29.79 -23.87
C ARG A 3 -2.15 -29.49 -25.27
N THR A 4 -3.08 -29.16 -26.17
CA THR A 4 -2.80 -28.63 -27.52
C THR A 4 -3.24 -27.17 -27.67
N HIS A 5 -4.24 -26.72 -26.88
CA HIS A 5 -4.77 -25.37 -26.90
C HIS A 5 -5.01 -24.86 -25.47
N TYR A 6 -5.10 -23.54 -25.32
CA TYR A 6 -5.65 -22.91 -24.12
C TYR A 6 -7.17 -22.80 -24.23
N CYS A 7 -7.87 -22.93 -23.10
CA CYS A 7 -9.33 -22.88 -23.00
C CYS A 7 -9.88 -21.61 -23.65
N GLY A 8 -9.45 -20.43 -23.19
CA GLY A 8 -9.98 -19.14 -23.64
C GLY A 8 -9.67 -18.74 -25.09
N ASN A 9 -8.78 -19.46 -25.77
CA ASN A 9 -8.36 -19.14 -27.15
C ASN A 9 -9.17 -19.85 -28.23
N LEU A 10 -10.05 -20.79 -27.87
CA LEU A 10 -10.81 -21.56 -28.85
C LEU A 10 -11.92 -20.73 -29.49
N ARG A 11 -12.06 -20.87 -30.81
CA ARG A 11 -13.03 -20.17 -31.67
C ARG A 11 -13.63 -21.15 -32.69
N GLU A 12 -14.56 -20.67 -33.50
CA GLU A 12 -15.23 -21.43 -34.57
C GLU A 12 -14.22 -22.00 -35.59
N THR A 13 -13.09 -21.31 -35.79
CA THR A 13 -11.99 -21.76 -36.64
C THR A 13 -11.37 -23.10 -36.19
N ASN A 14 -11.60 -23.51 -34.93
CA ASN A 14 -11.06 -24.74 -34.37
C ASN A 14 -11.96 -25.98 -34.55
N MET A 15 -13.16 -25.85 -35.13
CA MET A 15 -14.15 -26.96 -35.27
C MET A 15 -13.63 -28.20 -35.99
N LYS A 16 -12.65 -28.06 -36.89
CA LYS A 16 -12.10 -29.18 -37.67
C LYS A 16 -11.01 -29.98 -36.96
N SER A 17 -10.57 -29.53 -35.78
CA SER A 17 -9.44 -30.13 -35.05
C SER A 17 -9.90 -30.88 -33.81
N SER A 18 -9.30 -32.03 -33.53
CA SER A 18 -9.36 -32.61 -32.19
C SER A 18 -8.49 -31.76 -31.26
N VAL A 19 -9.08 -31.27 -30.18
CA VAL A 19 -8.40 -30.40 -29.23
C VAL A 19 -8.22 -31.12 -27.90
N LYS A 20 -7.16 -30.74 -27.18
CA LYS A 20 -6.90 -31.17 -25.82
C LYS A 20 -6.60 -29.94 -24.98
N VAL A 21 -7.33 -29.77 -23.89
CA VAL A 21 -7.23 -28.62 -22.99
C VAL A 21 -7.00 -29.10 -21.56
N CYS A 22 -6.31 -28.29 -20.77
CA CYS A 22 -6.12 -28.51 -19.34
C CYS A 22 -6.49 -27.25 -18.58
N GLY A 23 -7.21 -27.40 -17.47
CA GLY A 23 -7.61 -26.27 -16.66
C GLY A 23 -8.24 -26.68 -15.34
N TRP A 24 -8.77 -25.68 -14.65
CA TRP A 24 -9.50 -25.83 -13.39
C TRP A 24 -11.00 -25.78 -13.64
N VAL A 25 -11.75 -26.65 -12.98
CA VAL A 25 -13.22 -26.62 -12.99
C VAL A 25 -13.67 -25.35 -12.28
N ASN A 26 -14.20 -24.37 -13.01
CA ASN A 26 -14.69 -23.15 -12.40
C ASN A 26 -16.10 -23.36 -11.86
N THR A 27 -17.00 -23.84 -12.72
CA THR A 27 -18.37 -24.22 -12.35
C THR A 27 -18.73 -25.58 -12.94
N LYS A 28 -19.67 -26.27 -12.30
CA LYS A 28 -20.25 -27.53 -12.77
C LYS A 28 -21.78 -27.44 -12.70
N ARG A 29 -22.46 -27.81 -13.78
CA ARG A 29 -23.92 -27.90 -13.88
C ARG A 29 -24.30 -29.29 -14.36
N ASP A 30 -25.08 -30.00 -13.55
CA ASP A 30 -25.49 -31.38 -13.82
C ASP A 30 -26.97 -31.42 -14.23
N MET A 31 -27.27 -32.10 -15.34
CA MET A 31 -28.61 -32.29 -15.89
C MET A 31 -29.03 -33.77 -15.96
N GLY A 32 -28.44 -34.65 -15.14
CA GLY A 32 -28.85 -36.05 -14.96
C GLY A 32 -28.35 -37.04 -16.03
N GLY A 33 -27.48 -36.58 -16.94
CA GLY A 33 -26.93 -37.37 -18.05
C GLY A 33 -25.97 -36.56 -18.95
N ILE A 34 -26.08 -35.22 -18.87
CA ILE A 34 -25.13 -34.27 -19.42
C ILE A 34 -24.63 -33.39 -18.28
N ILE A 35 -23.31 -33.24 -18.17
CA ILE A 35 -22.65 -32.30 -17.25
C ILE A 35 -21.96 -31.22 -18.07
N PHE A 36 -22.24 -29.97 -17.73
CA PHE A 36 -21.52 -28.81 -18.25
C PHE A 36 -20.46 -28.38 -17.24
N ILE A 37 -19.21 -28.28 -17.68
CA ILE A 37 -18.11 -27.74 -16.90
C ILE A 37 -17.62 -26.46 -17.58
N ASP A 38 -17.51 -25.38 -16.81
CA ASP A 38 -16.73 -24.23 -17.23
C ASP A 38 -15.27 -24.49 -16.86
N LEU A 39 -14.46 -24.90 -17.84
CA LEU A 39 -13.04 -25.18 -17.64
C LEU A 39 -12.22 -23.93 -17.86
N HIS A 40 -11.54 -23.46 -16.83
CA HIS A 40 -10.77 -22.22 -16.84
C HIS A 40 -9.26 -22.47 -16.89
N ASP A 41 -8.55 -21.71 -17.71
CA ASP A 41 -7.11 -21.58 -17.66
C ASP A 41 -6.68 -20.11 -17.79
N ARG A 42 -5.37 -19.85 -17.85
CA ARG A 42 -4.85 -18.48 -17.87
C ARG A 42 -5.36 -17.60 -19.03
N GLU A 43 -5.86 -18.18 -20.13
CA GLU A 43 -6.37 -17.41 -21.27
C GLU A 43 -7.89 -17.22 -21.20
N GLY A 44 -8.58 -17.93 -20.30
CA GLY A 44 -10.00 -17.77 -20.06
C GLY A 44 -10.74 -19.09 -19.87
N THR A 45 -12.06 -19.01 -20.00
CA THR A 45 -12.99 -20.11 -19.72
C THR A 45 -13.50 -20.73 -21.02
N LEU A 46 -13.66 -22.05 -21.03
CA LEU A 46 -14.29 -22.84 -22.10
C LEU A 46 -15.38 -23.72 -21.51
N GLN A 47 -16.58 -23.71 -22.09
CA GLN A 47 -17.59 -24.72 -21.73
C GLN A 47 -17.18 -26.08 -22.29
N VAL A 48 -17.17 -27.08 -21.42
CA VAL A 48 -16.98 -28.49 -21.73
C VAL A 48 -18.29 -29.21 -21.50
N VAL A 49 -18.74 -29.97 -22.50
CA VAL A 49 -19.92 -30.82 -22.40
C VAL A 49 -19.47 -32.26 -22.20
N CYS A 50 -19.81 -32.82 -21.06
CA CYS A 50 -19.55 -34.19 -20.68
C CYS A 50 -20.85 -34.99 -20.81
N ASP A 51 -20.85 -36.00 -21.68
CA ASP A 51 -22.01 -36.84 -21.96
C ASP A 51 -21.79 -38.25 -21.39
N LEU A 52 -22.77 -38.77 -20.65
CA LEU A 52 -22.71 -40.09 -20.03
C LEU A 52 -22.53 -41.20 -21.07
N GLU A 53 -23.18 -41.10 -22.23
CA GLU A 53 -23.10 -42.13 -23.27
C GLU A 53 -21.68 -42.24 -23.86
N VAL A 54 -20.96 -41.12 -23.89
CA VAL A 54 -19.61 -41.02 -24.43
C VAL A 54 -18.54 -41.37 -23.40
N LEU A 55 -18.62 -40.77 -22.20
CA LEU A 55 -17.58 -40.92 -21.18
C LEU A 55 -17.74 -42.19 -20.33
N LYS A 56 -18.93 -42.79 -20.30
CA LYS A 56 -19.23 -44.05 -19.60
C LYS A 56 -18.69 -44.04 -18.16
N ASP A 57 -17.79 -44.94 -17.80
CA ASP A 57 -17.24 -45.05 -16.43
C ASP A 57 -16.53 -43.77 -15.96
N LYS A 58 -15.97 -42.98 -16.88
CA LYS A 58 -15.30 -41.71 -16.57
C LYS A 58 -16.31 -40.62 -16.17
N PHE A 59 -17.58 -40.75 -16.56
CA PHE A 59 -18.61 -39.78 -16.20
C PHE A 59 -18.84 -39.70 -14.69
N LYS A 60 -18.77 -40.83 -13.96
CA LYS A 60 -18.91 -40.85 -12.49
C LYS A 60 -17.85 -40.03 -11.75
N ILE A 61 -16.63 -39.95 -12.32
CA ILE A 61 -15.55 -39.12 -11.76
C ILE A 61 -15.93 -37.63 -11.91
N ILE A 62 -16.52 -37.28 -13.05
CA ILE A 62 -16.94 -35.92 -13.37
C ILE A 62 -18.19 -35.51 -12.56
N GLU A 63 -19.13 -36.42 -12.35
CA GLU A 63 -20.31 -36.22 -11.52
C GLU A 63 -19.95 -35.77 -10.10
N ASN A 64 -18.89 -36.35 -9.53
CA ASN A 64 -18.44 -36.05 -8.16
C ASN A 64 -17.37 -34.94 -8.08
N ILE A 65 -16.98 -34.33 -9.20
CA ILE A 65 -15.90 -33.36 -9.21
C ILE A 65 -16.27 -32.08 -8.46
N LYS A 66 -15.29 -31.53 -7.74
CA LYS A 66 -15.39 -30.27 -6.99
C LYS A 66 -14.81 -29.12 -7.80
N ASN A 67 -15.30 -27.91 -7.56
CA ASN A 67 -14.72 -26.69 -8.12
C ASN A 67 -13.22 -26.63 -7.77
N GLN A 68 -12.45 -26.08 -8.71
CA GLN A 68 -11.00 -25.97 -8.71
C GLN A 68 -10.23 -27.30 -8.78
N SER A 69 -10.91 -28.42 -9.04
CA SER A 69 -10.22 -29.65 -9.46
C SER A 69 -9.62 -29.46 -10.85
N VAL A 70 -8.50 -30.13 -11.12
CA VAL A 70 -7.74 -29.99 -12.37
C VAL A 70 -8.13 -31.10 -13.33
N LEU A 71 -8.57 -30.72 -14.52
CA LEU A 71 -8.96 -31.64 -15.59
C LEU A 71 -8.05 -31.52 -16.81
N GLN A 72 -7.87 -32.65 -17.49
CA GLN A 72 -7.52 -32.70 -18.90
C GLN A 72 -8.73 -33.21 -19.69
N VAL A 73 -9.11 -32.50 -20.74
CA VAL A 73 -10.23 -32.87 -21.61
C VAL A 73 -9.74 -32.92 -23.05
N SER A 74 -10.10 -33.97 -23.79
CA SER A 74 -9.96 -33.99 -25.25
C SER A 74 -11.27 -34.30 -25.95
N GLY A 75 -11.45 -33.72 -27.12
CA GLY A 75 -12.66 -33.89 -27.90
C GLY A 75 -12.74 -32.94 -29.09
N LYS A 76 -13.97 -32.62 -29.49
CA LYS A 76 -14.25 -31.80 -30.67
C LYS A 76 -14.95 -30.50 -30.29
N ILE A 77 -14.55 -29.42 -30.96
CA ILE A 77 -15.23 -28.14 -30.83
C ILE A 77 -16.54 -28.17 -31.62
N ARG A 78 -17.63 -27.72 -30.98
CA ARG A 78 -18.95 -27.56 -31.56
C ARG A 78 -19.44 -26.13 -31.37
N LEU A 79 -20.35 -25.70 -32.23
CA LEU A 79 -21.13 -24.50 -31.98
C LEU A 79 -22.11 -24.78 -30.86
N ARG A 80 -22.28 -23.79 -29.99
CA ARG A 80 -23.35 -23.81 -28.99
C ARG A 80 -24.68 -23.53 -29.69
N ASP A 81 -25.76 -24.06 -29.12
CA ASP A 81 -27.10 -23.74 -29.59
C ASP A 81 -27.36 -22.24 -29.45
N HIS A 82 -28.15 -21.67 -30.36
CA HIS A 82 -28.41 -20.22 -30.41
C HIS A 82 -28.90 -19.64 -29.07
N GLU A 83 -29.67 -20.41 -28.31
CA GLU A 83 -30.20 -20.03 -26.99
C GLU A 83 -29.15 -20.09 -25.86
N THR A 84 -28.04 -20.78 -26.09
CA THR A 84 -26.98 -21.02 -25.07
C THR A 84 -25.70 -20.22 -25.32
N ILE A 85 -25.66 -19.43 -26.39
CA ILE A 85 -24.55 -18.51 -26.68
C ILE A 85 -24.36 -17.56 -25.50
N ASN A 86 -23.12 -17.47 -25.00
CA ASN A 86 -22.79 -16.59 -23.89
C ASN A 86 -21.96 -15.39 -24.39
N PRO A 87 -22.55 -14.21 -24.61
CA PRO A 87 -21.83 -13.05 -25.12
C PRO A 87 -20.78 -12.48 -24.14
N LYS A 88 -20.76 -12.95 -22.88
CA LYS A 88 -19.85 -12.45 -21.84
C LYS A 88 -18.45 -13.06 -21.89
N ILE A 89 -18.26 -14.17 -22.62
CA ILE A 89 -16.96 -14.85 -22.70
C ILE A 89 -16.52 -15.02 -24.16
N ALA A 90 -15.22 -14.99 -24.40
CA ALA A 90 -14.66 -15.01 -25.75
C ALA A 90 -14.89 -16.34 -26.50
N THR A 91 -15.08 -17.44 -25.77
CA THR A 91 -15.47 -18.75 -26.33
C THR A 91 -16.99 -18.92 -26.38
N GLY A 92 -17.76 -17.84 -26.22
CA GLY A 92 -19.20 -17.88 -25.96
C GLY A 92 -20.05 -18.56 -27.01
N THR A 93 -19.56 -18.65 -28.25
CA THR A 93 -20.22 -19.29 -29.39
C THR A 93 -19.84 -20.76 -29.57
N VAL A 94 -18.83 -21.25 -28.84
CA VAL A 94 -18.30 -22.62 -28.99
C VAL A 94 -18.22 -23.36 -27.67
N GLU A 95 -18.23 -24.69 -27.76
CA GLU A 95 -18.03 -25.59 -26.62
C GLU A 95 -17.20 -26.80 -27.03
N LEU A 96 -16.55 -27.43 -26.06
CA LEU A 96 -15.82 -28.67 -26.25
C LEU A 96 -16.68 -29.86 -25.85
N TYR A 97 -17.11 -30.66 -26.83
CA TYR A 97 -17.77 -31.93 -26.56
C TYR A 97 -16.70 -32.98 -26.21
N ALA A 98 -16.70 -33.43 -24.96
CA ALA A 98 -15.66 -34.29 -24.41
C ALA A 98 -15.77 -35.72 -24.97
N GLU A 99 -14.72 -36.15 -25.67
CA GLU A 99 -14.53 -37.56 -26.07
C GLU A 99 -13.71 -38.33 -25.02
N ASP A 100 -12.84 -37.62 -24.28
CA ASP A 100 -12.12 -38.16 -23.13
C ASP A 100 -11.93 -37.07 -22.05
N CYS A 101 -11.99 -37.48 -20.78
CA CYS A 101 -11.79 -36.61 -19.64
C CYS A 101 -10.96 -37.33 -18.56
N THR A 102 -9.92 -36.69 -18.07
CA THR A 102 -9.02 -37.22 -17.03
C THR A 102 -8.91 -36.23 -15.89
N LEU A 103 -9.24 -36.68 -14.67
CA LEU A 103 -8.95 -35.95 -13.44
C LEU A 103 -7.46 -36.01 -13.16
N LEU A 104 -6.79 -34.85 -13.21
CA LEU A 104 -5.36 -34.73 -12.92
C LEU A 104 -5.10 -34.52 -11.42
N SER A 105 -5.96 -33.74 -10.76
CA SER A 105 -5.85 -33.46 -9.32
C SER A 105 -7.22 -33.06 -8.77
N GLU A 106 -7.66 -33.69 -7.69
CA GLU A 106 -8.87 -33.30 -6.97
C GLU A 106 -8.61 -32.06 -6.09
N ALA A 107 -9.58 -31.16 -5.97
CA ALA A 107 -9.55 -30.06 -5.01
C ALA A 107 -10.29 -30.40 -3.72
N ALA A 108 -9.75 -29.95 -2.58
CA ALA A 108 -10.47 -29.91 -1.31
C ALA A 108 -11.58 -28.83 -1.34
N PRO A 109 -12.53 -28.84 -0.37
CA PRO A 109 -13.44 -27.72 -0.18
C PRO A 109 -12.70 -26.39 -0.09
N LEU A 110 -13.15 -25.40 -0.85
CA LEU A 110 -12.46 -24.12 -0.96
C LEU A 110 -12.68 -23.27 0.30
N PRO A 111 -11.66 -22.53 0.78
CA PRO A 111 -11.81 -21.61 1.89
C PRO A 111 -12.69 -20.40 1.55
N PHE A 112 -12.81 -20.06 0.26
CA PHE A 112 -13.72 -19.04 -0.29
C PHE A 112 -13.98 -19.32 -1.78
N SER A 113 -15.09 -18.79 -2.32
CA SER A 113 -15.33 -18.81 -3.76
C SER A 113 -14.46 -17.77 -4.46
N LEU A 114 -13.93 -18.05 -5.65
CA LEU A 114 -13.11 -17.11 -6.42
C LEU A 114 -13.88 -15.85 -6.86
N ASP A 115 -15.21 -15.94 -6.91
CA ASP A 115 -16.11 -14.84 -7.30
C ASP A 115 -16.51 -13.95 -6.11
N ASP A 116 -16.29 -14.41 -4.87
CA ASP A 116 -16.70 -13.67 -3.67
C ASP A 116 -15.71 -12.55 -3.35
N ASP A 117 -16.24 -11.43 -2.83
CA ASP A 117 -15.43 -10.43 -2.15
C ASP A 117 -15.28 -10.83 -0.68
N VAL A 118 -14.13 -11.42 -0.35
CA VAL A 118 -13.80 -11.89 1.00
C VAL A 118 -12.71 -11.02 1.63
N ARG A 119 -12.62 -11.09 2.96
CA ARG A 119 -11.64 -10.32 3.73
C ARG A 119 -10.21 -10.54 3.22
N GLU A 120 -9.42 -9.46 3.20
CA GLU A 120 -8.04 -9.44 2.70
C GLU A 120 -7.15 -10.47 3.40
N ASP A 121 -7.27 -10.65 4.71
CA ASP A 121 -6.47 -11.61 5.48
C ASP A 121 -6.67 -13.06 5.03
N LEU A 122 -7.91 -13.44 4.70
CA LEU A 122 -8.21 -14.76 4.16
C LEU A 122 -7.62 -14.94 2.75
N ARG A 123 -7.70 -13.89 1.91
CA ARG A 123 -7.10 -13.89 0.56
C ARG A 123 -5.60 -14.05 0.62
N LEU A 124 -4.92 -13.33 1.52
CA LEU A 124 -3.48 -13.39 1.70
C LEU A 124 -3.03 -14.74 2.28
N LYS A 125 -3.82 -15.34 3.19
CA LYS A 125 -3.54 -16.69 3.72
C LYS A 125 -3.59 -17.76 2.63
N TYR A 126 -4.55 -17.68 1.71
CA TYR A 126 -4.68 -18.60 0.58
C TYR A 126 -4.33 -17.92 -0.75
N ARG A 127 -3.23 -17.15 -0.77
CA ARG A 127 -2.86 -16.30 -1.91
C ARG A 127 -2.69 -17.06 -3.22
N PHE A 128 -2.27 -18.32 -3.16
CA PHE A 128 -2.17 -19.22 -4.32
C PHE A 128 -3.53 -19.54 -4.97
N LEU A 129 -4.65 -19.44 -4.24
CA LEU A 129 -6.01 -19.48 -4.81
C LEU A 129 -6.44 -18.10 -5.28
N ASP A 130 -6.18 -17.04 -4.51
CA ASP A 130 -6.55 -15.67 -4.86
C ASP A 130 -5.92 -15.20 -6.18
N ILE A 131 -4.69 -15.62 -6.48
CA ILE A 131 -4.01 -15.35 -7.76
C ILE A 131 -4.78 -15.91 -8.98
N ARG A 132 -5.64 -16.93 -8.79
CA ARG A 132 -6.45 -17.49 -9.88
C ARG A 132 -7.61 -16.58 -10.29
N ARG A 133 -7.98 -15.60 -9.45
CA ARG A 133 -9.04 -14.65 -9.78
C ARG A 133 -8.62 -13.77 -10.94
N GLU A 134 -9.59 -13.42 -11.79
CA GLU A 134 -9.35 -12.66 -13.02
C GLU A 134 -8.63 -11.33 -12.75
N THR A 135 -9.06 -10.58 -11.74
CA THR A 135 -8.42 -9.33 -11.32
C THR A 135 -6.94 -9.53 -11.01
N MET A 136 -6.59 -10.56 -10.23
CA MET A 136 -5.22 -10.80 -9.80
C MET A 136 -4.31 -11.23 -10.96
N ILE A 137 -4.75 -12.18 -11.78
CA ILE A 137 -3.94 -12.64 -12.92
C ILE A 137 -3.76 -11.52 -13.95
N ASN A 138 -4.77 -10.68 -14.17
CA ASN A 138 -4.69 -9.54 -15.08
C ASN A 138 -3.72 -8.47 -14.55
N ASN A 139 -3.75 -8.18 -13.25
CA ASN A 139 -2.78 -7.28 -12.63
C ASN A 139 -1.33 -7.78 -12.79
N LEU A 140 -1.09 -9.08 -12.58
CA LEU A 140 0.24 -9.68 -12.75
C LEU A 140 0.70 -9.69 -14.23
N LYS A 141 -0.21 -9.97 -15.17
CA LYS A 141 0.06 -9.85 -16.61
C LYS A 141 0.38 -8.41 -17.00
N PHE A 142 -0.37 -7.45 -16.47
CA PHE A 142 -0.14 -6.02 -16.72
C PHE A 142 1.20 -5.57 -16.15
N ARG A 143 1.53 -5.98 -14.91
CA ARG A 143 2.87 -5.78 -14.33
C ARG A 143 3.98 -6.29 -15.25
N HIS A 144 3.86 -7.52 -15.73
CA HIS A 144 4.83 -8.10 -16.66
C HIS A 144 4.95 -7.26 -17.94
N LYS A 145 3.83 -6.82 -18.52
CA LYS A 145 3.81 -5.95 -19.71
C LYS A 145 4.54 -4.64 -19.45
N ILE A 146 4.28 -3.96 -18.33
CA ILE A 146 4.95 -2.71 -17.97
C ILE A 146 6.46 -2.93 -17.81
N GLN A 147 6.87 -3.94 -17.03
CA GLN A 147 8.29 -4.26 -16.85
C GLN A 147 8.98 -4.50 -18.21
N LYS A 148 8.38 -5.33 -19.07
CA LYS A 148 8.93 -5.61 -20.40
C LYS A 148 9.04 -4.34 -21.25
N LEU A 149 8.01 -3.50 -21.30
CA LEU A 149 8.04 -2.26 -22.08
C LEU A 149 9.14 -1.32 -21.61
N THR A 150 9.34 -1.20 -20.30
CA THR A 150 10.42 -0.39 -19.73
C THR A 150 11.79 -0.94 -20.15
N GLN A 151 12.00 -2.25 -20.04
CA GLN A 151 13.25 -2.90 -20.45
C GLN A 151 13.51 -2.72 -21.95
N ASP A 152 12.50 -2.99 -22.79
CA ASP A 152 12.61 -2.81 -24.24
C ASP A 152 12.97 -1.35 -24.60
N TYR A 153 12.41 -0.36 -23.89
CA TYR A 153 12.76 1.04 -24.10
C TYR A 153 14.21 1.35 -23.70
N LEU A 154 14.65 0.92 -22.51
CA LEU A 154 16.00 1.17 -22.01
C LEU A 154 17.07 0.46 -22.87
N ASP A 155 16.81 -0.78 -23.29
CA ASP A 155 17.68 -1.53 -24.19
C ASP A 155 17.84 -0.80 -25.54
N ASN A 156 16.75 -0.26 -26.09
CA ASN A 156 16.78 0.51 -27.34
C ASN A 156 17.52 1.85 -27.20
N GLU A 157 17.55 2.45 -26.01
CA GLU A 157 18.28 3.69 -25.71
C GLU A 157 19.76 3.43 -25.32
N GLY A 158 20.21 2.18 -25.40
CA GLY A 158 21.58 1.75 -25.19
C GLY A 158 21.98 1.56 -23.73
N PHE A 159 21.01 1.39 -22.82
CA PHE A 159 21.31 1.04 -21.44
C PHE A 159 21.66 -0.44 -21.31
N ILE A 160 22.48 -0.76 -20.31
CA ILE A 160 22.90 -2.13 -20.00
C ILE A 160 22.26 -2.56 -18.68
N ASN A 161 21.58 -3.71 -18.67
CA ASN A 161 21.08 -4.32 -17.45
C ASN A 161 22.24 -4.95 -16.66
N VAL A 162 22.55 -4.43 -15.47
CA VAL A 162 23.62 -4.97 -14.61
C VAL A 162 23.03 -5.31 -13.24
N GLU A 163 23.27 -6.52 -12.76
CA GLU A 163 22.83 -6.92 -11.42
C GLU A 163 23.79 -6.38 -10.34
N THR A 164 23.24 -5.92 -9.22
CA THR A 164 24.00 -5.42 -8.07
C THR A 164 23.80 -6.33 -6.85
N PRO A 165 24.78 -6.44 -5.93
CA PRO A 165 24.69 -7.35 -4.80
C PRO A 165 23.58 -6.98 -3.82
N MET A 166 22.97 -8.00 -3.20
CA MET A 166 21.94 -7.83 -2.15
C MET A 166 22.51 -7.91 -0.74
N LEU A 167 23.72 -8.43 -0.55
CA LEU A 167 24.41 -8.47 0.73
C LEU A 167 25.44 -7.33 0.74
N THR A 168 25.02 -6.17 1.22
CA THR A 168 25.80 -4.94 1.16
C THR A 168 26.34 -4.56 2.53
N LYS A 169 27.14 -3.50 2.60
CA LYS A 169 27.49 -2.84 3.85
C LYS A 169 26.29 -2.01 4.31
N SER A 170 26.06 -1.95 5.63
CA SER A 170 25.07 -1.02 6.19
C SER A 170 25.59 0.42 6.06
N THR A 171 24.76 1.29 5.51
CA THR A 171 25.07 2.70 5.32
C THR A 171 23.83 3.51 5.71
N PRO A 172 23.99 4.64 6.42
CA PRO A 172 22.86 5.49 6.79
C PRO A 172 22.33 6.21 5.54
N GLU A 173 21.40 5.59 4.82
CA GLU A 173 20.74 6.13 3.61
C GLU A 173 19.34 6.72 3.89
N GLY A 174 18.99 6.90 5.17
CA GLY A 174 17.75 7.57 5.61
C GLY A 174 16.70 6.63 6.21
N ALA A 175 16.57 5.39 5.72
CA ALA A 175 15.73 4.37 6.36
C ALA A 175 16.56 3.41 7.23
N ARG A 176 15.88 2.55 8.00
CA ARG A 176 16.53 1.42 8.68
C ARG A 176 16.77 0.27 7.71
N ASP A 177 17.96 -0.33 7.79
CA ASP A 177 18.35 -1.50 7.01
C ASP A 177 17.77 -2.79 7.61
N TYR A 178 17.36 -3.71 6.74
CA TYR A 178 17.30 -5.12 7.13
C TYR A 178 18.71 -5.68 7.18
N ILE A 179 19.08 -6.30 8.29
CA ILE A 179 20.42 -6.88 8.48
C ILE A 179 20.42 -8.41 8.32
N VAL A 180 21.52 -8.96 7.81
CA VAL A 180 21.74 -10.39 7.63
C VAL A 180 23.04 -10.78 8.35
N PRO A 181 22.99 -11.62 9.39
CA PRO A 181 24.20 -11.99 10.15
C PRO A 181 25.16 -12.85 9.31
N SER A 182 26.46 -12.59 9.43
CA SER A 182 27.49 -13.37 8.77
C SER A 182 27.92 -14.55 9.64
N ARG A 183 27.73 -15.77 9.14
CA ARG A 183 28.30 -16.97 9.77
C ARG A 183 29.85 -16.98 9.73
N VAL A 184 30.42 -16.43 8.66
CA VAL A 184 31.88 -16.49 8.39
C VAL A 184 32.63 -15.44 9.22
N HIS A 185 31.99 -14.30 9.49
CA HIS A 185 32.55 -13.18 10.22
C HIS A 185 31.69 -12.92 11.47
N PRO A 186 31.94 -13.64 12.59
CA PRO A 186 31.15 -13.48 13.81
C PRO A 186 31.11 -12.03 14.30
N GLY A 187 29.91 -11.51 14.57
CA GLY A 187 29.70 -10.12 14.99
C GLY A 187 29.56 -9.11 13.85
N GLU A 188 29.76 -9.53 12.59
CA GLU A 188 29.55 -8.70 11.41
C GLU A 188 28.23 -9.04 10.70
N PHE A 189 27.61 -8.02 10.11
CA PHE A 189 26.32 -8.11 9.45
C PHE A 189 26.40 -7.50 8.05
N TYR A 190 25.72 -8.14 7.11
CA TYR A 190 25.35 -7.50 5.85
C TYR A 190 24.07 -6.69 6.06
N ALA A 191 23.83 -5.72 5.18
CA ALA A 191 22.55 -5.05 5.02
C ALA A 191 21.93 -5.45 3.68
N LEU A 192 20.60 -5.52 3.62
CA LEU A 192 19.87 -5.58 2.37
C LEU A 192 19.73 -4.14 1.81
N PRO A 193 19.94 -3.92 0.50
CA PRO A 193 20.02 -2.59 -0.06
C PRO A 193 18.66 -1.87 -0.06
N GLN A 194 18.65 -0.62 0.42
CA GLN A 194 17.50 0.28 0.28
C GLN A 194 17.27 0.70 -1.18
N SER A 195 18.34 0.72 -1.96
CA SER A 195 18.39 0.89 -3.41
C SER A 195 19.79 0.50 -3.94
N PRO A 196 20.00 0.34 -5.26
CA PRO A 196 21.32 0.15 -5.84
C PRO A 196 22.20 1.43 -5.88
N GLN A 197 21.86 2.48 -5.11
CA GLN A 197 22.40 3.84 -5.27
C GLN A 197 23.93 3.94 -5.27
N ILE A 198 24.60 3.19 -4.40
CA ILE A 198 26.05 3.17 -4.33
C ILE A 198 26.63 2.47 -5.56
N PHE A 199 26.10 1.29 -5.90
CA PHE A 199 26.65 0.46 -6.97
C PHE A 199 26.45 1.08 -8.35
N LYS A 200 25.30 1.70 -8.62
CA LYS A 200 25.07 2.36 -9.92
C LYS A 200 26.04 3.51 -10.17
N GLN A 201 26.42 4.26 -9.13
CA GLN A 201 27.45 5.29 -9.23
C GLN A 201 28.83 4.67 -9.49
N LEU A 202 29.18 3.57 -8.81
CA LEU A 202 30.42 2.84 -9.09
C LEU A 202 30.46 2.27 -10.52
N LEU A 203 29.32 1.88 -11.10
CA LEU A 203 29.24 1.47 -12.50
C LEU A 203 29.51 2.62 -13.47
N MET A 204 29.12 3.86 -13.11
CA MET A 204 29.50 5.06 -13.87
C MET A 204 31.01 5.29 -13.81
N VAL A 205 31.62 5.17 -12.62
CA VAL A 205 33.09 5.20 -12.46
C VAL A 205 33.77 4.08 -13.25
N GLY A 206 33.14 2.90 -13.32
CA GLY A 206 33.61 1.74 -14.08
C GLY A 206 33.45 1.84 -15.60
N GLY A 207 32.82 2.90 -16.12
CA GLY A 207 32.67 3.14 -17.55
C GLY A 207 31.50 2.43 -18.23
N ILE A 208 30.47 2.02 -17.49
CA ILE A 208 29.25 1.43 -18.07
C ILE A 208 28.46 2.44 -18.92
N ASP A 209 28.61 3.74 -18.64
CA ASP A 209 27.96 4.88 -19.30
C ASP A 209 26.44 4.96 -19.10
N LYS A 210 25.69 3.90 -19.40
CA LYS A 210 24.23 3.81 -19.19
C LYS A 210 23.84 2.49 -18.54
N TYR A 211 23.37 2.57 -17.32
CA TYR A 211 23.01 1.42 -16.49
C TYR A 211 21.52 1.42 -16.20
N TYR A 212 20.91 0.23 -16.21
CA TYR A 212 19.63 0.04 -15.54
C TYR A 212 19.55 -1.29 -14.80
N GLN A 213 18.58 -1.41 -13.89
CA GLN A 213 18.22 -2.67 -13.26
C GLN A 213 16.76 -2.64 -12.80
N VAL A 214 16.04 -3.76 -12.96
CA VAL A 214 14.78 -4.00 -12.24
C VAL A 214 15.12 -4.64 -10.90
N ALA A 215 15.48 -3.80 -9.93
CA ALA A 215 16.09 -4.21 -8.67
C ALA A 215 15.06 -4.44 -7.55
N ARG A 216 15.34 -5.42 -6.67
CA ARG A 216 14.64 -5.56 -5.39
C ARG A 216 15.29 -4.64 -4.36
N CYS A 217 14.47 -3.89 -3.64
CA CYS A 217 14.86 -2.93 -2.62
C CYS A 217 14.17 -3.28 -1.29
N PHE A 218 14.83 -2.98 -0.19
CA PHE A 218 14.39 -3.35 1.16
C PHE A 218 14.47 -2.17 2.11
N ARG A 219 13.38 -1.85 2.81
CA ARG A 219 13.34 -0.76 3.81
C ARG A 219 12.55 -1.20 5.02
N ASP A 220 13.16 -1.14 6.20
CA ASP A 220 12.52 -1.50 7.48
C ASP A 220 11.78 -0.30 8.08
N GLU A 221 10.70 0.10 7.42
CA GLU A 221 9.80 1.21 7.77
C GLU A 221 8.39 0.74 8.11
N ASP A 222 7.62 1.62 8.76
CA ASP A 222 6.19 1.41 8.98
C ASP A 222 5.43 1.27 7.65
N LEU A 223 4.70 0.17 7.49
CA LEU A 223 4.03 -0.16 6.25
C LEU A 223 2.69 0.56 6.09
N ARG A 224 2.35 0.86 4.83
CA ARG A 224 1.12 1.53 4.40
C ARG A 224 0.51 0.80 3.19
N ALA A 225 -0.63 1.25 2.71
CA ALA A 225 -1.26 0.63 1.53
C ALA A 225 -0.37 0.68 0.28
N ASP A 226 0.46 1.71 0.19
CA ASP A 226 1.40 2.06 -0.89
C ASP A 226 2.88 1.77 -0.53
N ARG A 227 3.14 1.02 0.56
CA ARG A 227 4.49 0.65 1.02
C ARG A 227 4.58 -0.84 1.40
N GLN A 228 5.68 -1.46 1.02
CA GLN A 228 6.02 -2.86 1.34
C GLN A 228 7.48 -2.91 1.81
N PRO A 229 7.83 -3.84 2.71
CA PRO A 229 9.18 -3.92 3.27
C PRO A 229 10.19 -4.38 2.20
N GLU A 230 9.71 -5.14 1.22
CA GLU A 230 10.43 -5.49 -0.01
C GLU A 230 9.62 -4.99 -1.21
N PHE A 231 10.27 -4.26 -2.12
CA PHE A 231 9.59 -3.65 -3.28
C PHE A 231 10.54 -3.56 -4.47
N THR A 232 9.98 -3.39 -5.66
CA THR A 232 10.71 -3.41 -6.92
C THR A 232 10.85 -2.00 -7.48
N GLN A 233 12.09 -1.59 -7.75
CA GLN A 233 12.39 -0.36 -8.48
C GLN A 233 12.86 -0.69 -9.89
N VAL A 234 12.57 0.20 -10.83
CA VAL A 234 13.39 0.31 -12.03
C VAL A 234 14.37 1.44 -11.77
N ASP A 235 15.63 1.06 -11.60
CA ASP A 235 16.73 1.94 -11.26
C ASP A 235 17.59 2.18 -12.50
N MET A 236 17.99 3.42 -12.74
CA MET A 236 18.81 3.81 -13.90
C MET A 236 19.80 4.92 -13.55
N GLU A 237 20.95 4.92 -14.23
CA GLU A 237 22.00 5.92 -14.09
C GLU A 237 22.70 6.12 -15.44
N MET A 238 23.09 7.36 -15.74
CA MET A 238 23.74 7.77 -16.98
C MET A 238 24.97 8.63 -16.66
N SER A 239 26.05 8.46 -17.43
CA SER A 239 27.24 9.30 -17.41
C SER A 239 27.16 10.42 -18.45
N PHE A 240 27.92 11.48 -18.24
CA PHE A 240 28.05 12.66 -19.10
C PHE A 240 26.72 13.37 -19.41
N VAL A 241 25.81 13.38 -18.45
CA VAL A 241 24.49 14.02 -18.55
C VAL A 241 24.32 15.12 -17.51
N ASN A 242 23.47 16.10 -17.82
CA ASN A 242 22.93 17.05 -16.85
C ASN A 242 21.46 16.70 -16.51
N GLN A 243 20.84 17.49 -15.63
CA GLN A 243 19.45 17.32 -15.24
C GLN A 243 18.47 17.31 -16.45
N GLU A 244 18.65 18.21 -17.41
CA GLU A 244 17.75 18.33 -18.57
C GLU A 244 17.76 17.06 -19.44
N ASP A 245 18.94 16.48 -19.66
CA ASP A 245 19.09 15.25 -20.43
C ASP A 245 18.27 14.10 -19.81
N VAL A 246 18.31 13.98 -18.47
CA VAL A 246 17.54 12.97 -17.73
C VAL A 246 16.05 13.25 -17.83
N LEU A 247 15.59 14.49 -17.61
CA LEU A 247 14.17 14.84 -17.70
C LEU A 247 13.58 14.55 -19.08
N LEU A 248 14.33 14.85 -20.15
CA LEU A 248 13.92 14.53 -21.53
C LEU A 248 13.86 13.02 -21.77
N HIS A 249 14.80 12.25 -21.23
CA HIS A 249 14.78 10.79 -21.31
C HIS A 249 13.57 10.20 -20.58
N LEU A 250 13.29 10.67 -19.36
CA LEU A 250 12.16 10.22 -18.55
C LEU A 250 10.81 10.53 -19.23
N GLU A 251 10.67 11.74 -19.81
CA GLU A 251 9.45 12.10 -20.55
C GLU A 251 9.18 11.12 -21.69
N LYS A 252 10.20 10.82 -22.51
CA LYS A 252 10.09 9.86 -23.61
C LYS A 252 9.74 8.45 -23.11
N MET A 253 10.38 8.00 -22.02
CA MET A 253 10.13 6.68 -21.43
C MET A 253 8.68 6.53 -20.98
N PHE A 254 8.16 7.47 -20.19
CA PHE A 254 6.79 7.39 -19.70
C PHE A 254 5.77 7.54 -20.85
N LYS A 255 6.01 8.41 -21.83
CA LYS A 255 5.18 8.46 -23.06
C LYS A 255 5.16 7.12 -23.80
N TYR A 256 6.32 6.47 -23.94
CA TYR A 256 6.42 5.14 -24.56
C TYR A 256 5.63 4.09 -23.77
N ILE A 257 5.79 4.04 -22.45
CA ILE A 257 5.07 3.08 -21.58
C ILE A 257 3.56 3.28 -21.72
N PHE A 258 3.05 4.51 -21.57
CA PHE A 258 1.60 4.79 -21.64
C PHE A 258 0.99 4.46 -23.01
N LYS A 259 1.68 4.84 -24.09
CA LYS A 259 1.24 4.55 -25.46
C LYS A 259 1.09 3.03 -25.69
N HIS A 260 2.10 2.24 -25.34
CA HIS A 260 2.09 0.80 -25.65
C HIS A 260 1.35 -0.05 -24.61
N SER A 261 1.21 0.44 -23.37
CA SER A 261 0.49 -0.27 -22.32
C SER A 261 -1.01 -0.03 -22.35
N MET A 262 -1.43 1.22 -22.54
CA MET A 262 -2.81 1.69 -22.35
C MET A 262 -3.39 2.44 -23.55
N ASN A 263 -2.62 2.64 -24.63
CA ASN A 263 -3.03 3.45 -25.79
C ASN A 263 -3.39 4.90 -25.42
N VAL A 264 -2.68 5.44 -24.42
CA VAL A 264 -2.75 6.84 -24.01
C VAL A 264 -1.56 7.58 -24.61
N GLU A 265 -1.83 8.62 -25.39
CA GLU A 265 -0.80 9.49 -25.96
C GLU A 265 -0.82 10.85 -25.26
N PHE A 266 0.37 11.44 -25.14
CA PHE A 266 0.57 12.77 -24.58
C PHE A 266 1.17 13.66 -25.66
N ASP A 267 0.34 14.55 -26.22
CA ASP A 267 0.76 15.49 -27.27
C ASP A 267 1.64 16.61 -26.71
N GLU A 268 1.40 17.00 -25.47
CA GLU A 268 2.13 18.08 -24.81
C GLU A 268 3.37 17.58 -24.06
N LYS A 269 4.30 18.50 -23.80
CA LYS A 269 5.42 18.23 -22.88
C LYS A 269 4.89 18.07 -21.46
N PHE A 270 5.55 17.27 -20.64
CA PHE A 270 5.14 17.18 -19.24
C PHE A 270 5.41 18.50 -18.53
N THR A 271 4.46 18.91 -17.69
CA THR A 271 4.57 20.13 -16.89
C THR A 271 5.79 20.03 -15.98
N ARG A 272 6.53 21.13 -15.85
CA ARG A 272 7.66 21.24 -14.93
C ARG A 272 7.42 22.40 -13.99
N ILE A 273 7.53 22.15 -12.69
CA ILE A 273 7.39 23.16 -11.65
C ILE A 273 8.53 23.00 -10.64
N THR A 274 8.93 24.10 -10.01
CA THR A 274 9.87 24.02 -8.91
C THR A 274 9.17 23.53 -7.64
N TRP A 275 9.93 22.94 -6.71
CA TRP A 275 9.44 22.53 -5.40
C TRP A 275 8.76 23.69 -4.67
N GLN A 276 9.36 24.88 -4.72
CA GLN A 276 8.77 26.07 -4.13
C GLN A 276 7.40 26.38 -4.74
N THR A 277 7.26 26.30 -6.06
CA THR A 277 5.97 26.50 -6.75
C THR A 277 4.96 25.42 -6.35
N ALA A 278 5.39 24.16 -6.27
CA ALA A 278 4.54 23.04 -5.87
C ALA A 278 4.00 23.23 -4.44
N MET A 279 4.89 23.55 -3.50
CA MET A 279 4.57 23.82 -2.11
C MET A 279 3.72 25.08 -1.92
N ASP A 280 4.01 26.16 -2.64
CA ASP A 280 3.27 27.40 -2.50
C ASP A 280 1.88 27.36 -3.11
N ARG A 281 1.75 26.74 -4.29
CA ARG A 281 0.49 26.72 -5.04
C ARG A 281 -0.39 25.53 -4.67
N TYR A 282 0.17 24.43 -4.19
CA TYR A 282 -0.59 23.20 -3.95
C TYR A 282 -0.38 22.60 -2.56
N GLY A 283 0.58 23.10 -1.77
CA GLY A 283 0.82 22.60 -0.42
C GLY A 283 1.43 21.20 -0.38
N SER A 284 2.01 20.74 -1.51
CA SER A 284 2.62 19.44 -1.64
C SER A 284 3.68 19.45 -2.74
N ASP A 285 4.76 18.71 -2.50
CA ASP A 285 5.82 18.33 -3.42
C ASP A 285 5.39 17.32 -4.49
N LYS A 286 4.20 16.73 -4.35
CA LYS A 286 3.57 15.81 -5.31
C LYS A 286 2.14 16.25 -5.65
N PRO A 287 1.97 17.39 -6.33
CA PRO A 287 0.64 17.94 -6.54
C PRO A 287 -0.19 17.13 -7.55
N ASP A 288 -1.49 17.02 -7.28
CA ASP A 288 -2.45 16.46 -8.23
C ASP A 288 -2.97 17.57 -9.16
N LEU A 289 -2.54 17.56 -10.42
CA LEU A 289 -2.90 18.58 -11.42
C LEU A 289 -4.18 18.26 -12.22
N ARG A 290 -4.95 17.24 -11.85
CA ARG A 290 -6.22 16.92 -12.54
C ARG A 290 -7.30 17.99 -12.36
N PHE A 291 -7.14 18.86 -11.38
CA PHE A 291 -8.10 19.91 -11.05
C PHE A 291 -7.39 21.18 -10.58
N GLU A 292 -8.02 22.34 -10.79
CA GLU A 292 -7.53 23.62 -10.30
C GLU A 292 -8.11 23.92 -8.92
N LEU A 293 -7.25 24.28 -7.97
CA LEU A 293 -7.58 24.81 -6.63
C LEU A 293 -6.27 25.37 -6.02
N PRO A 294 -5.70 26.45 -6.57
CA PRO A 294 -4.43 26.96 -6.09
C PRO A 294 -4.59 27.56 -4.68
N ILE A 295 -3.55 27.40 -3.87
CA ILE A 295 -3.38 28.14 -2.63
C ILE A 295 -2.98 29.58 -2.98
N ILE A 296 -3.69 30.53 -2.39
CA ILE A 296 -3.55 31.97 -2.65
C ILE A 296 -3.03 32.64 -1.38
N ASP A 297 -1.90 33.32 -1.49
CA ASP A 297 -1.33 34.08 -0.38
C ASP A 297 -2.07 35.42 -0.20
N ILE A 298 -2.61 35.64 1.00
CA ILE A 298 -3.29 36.87 1.39
C ILE A 298 -2.62 37.54 2.60
N THR A 299 -1.39 37.15 2.92
CA THR A 299 -0.65 37.60 4.11
C THR A 299 -0.53 39.12 4.16
N ASP A 300 -0.31 39.78 3.02
CA ASP A 300 -0.24 41.25 2.96
C ASP A 300 -1.57 41.93 3.32
N ILE A 301 -2.70 41.33 2.94
CA ILE A 301 -4.03 41.80 3.31
C ILE A 301 -4.26 41.53 4.80
N ALA A 302 -3.90 40.34 5.28
CA ALA A 302 -4.01 39.94 6.68
C ALA A 302 -3.21 40.86 7.63
N ARG A 303 -2.06 41.39 7.19
CA ARG A 303 -1.21 42.30 7.96
C ARG A 303 -1.93 43.60 8.37
N VAL A 304 -2.84 44.09 7.53
CA VAL A 304 -3.55 45.36 7.73
C VAL A 304 -5.04 45.20 8.03
N CYS A 305 -5.58 43.98 7.99
CA CYS A 305 -7.01 43.72 8.18
C CYS A 305 -7.47 43.96 9.62
N GLU A 306 -8.75 44.28 9.80
CA GLU A 306 -9.35 44.49 11.14
C GLU A 306 -9.44 43.22 11.98
N PHE A 307 -9.37 42.04 11.36
CA PHE A 307 -9.50 40.78 12.05
C PHE A 307 -8.23 40.42 12.84
N SER A 308 -8.30 40.57 14.17
CA SER A 308 -7.17 40.41 15.08
C SER A 308 -6.48 39.04 15.04
N VAL A 309 -7.21 37.96 14.72
CA VAL A 309 -6.64 36.61 14.64
C VAL A 309 -5.63 36.51 13.50
N PHE A 310 -5.97 37.04 12.32
CA PHE A 310 -5.07 37.05 11.17
C PHE A 310 -3.88 37.97 11.40
N ARG A 311 -4.14 39.19 11.91
CA ARG A 311 -3.07 40.14 12.20
C ARG A 311 -2.05 39.57 13.19
N LYS A 312 -2.53 38.97 14.28
CA LYS A 312 -1.66 38.34 15.29
C LYS A 312 -0.78 37.25 14.69
N VAL A 313 -1.32 36.40 13.81
CA VAL A 313 -0.51 35.36 13.14
C VAL A 313 0.61 35.98 12.31
N VAL A 314 0.32 37.07 11.58
CA VAL A 314 1.34 37.77 10.78
C VAL A 314 2.37 38.47 11.67
N ASP A 315 1.94 39.10 12.75
CA ASP A 315 2.82 39.76 13.73
C ASP A 315 3.75 38.75 14.42
N ASP A 316 3.28 37.52 14.64
CA ASP A 316 4.06 36.38 15.18
C ASP A 316 4.96 35.70 14.11
N GLY A 317 5.04 36.25 12.88
CA GLY A 317 5.88 35.74 11.79
C GLY A 317 5.27 34.61 10.96
N GLY A 318 3.97 34.33 11.12
CA GLY A 318 3.22 33.37 10.32
C GLY A 318 2.68 33.93 9.00
N VAL A 319 1.89 33.12 8.30
CA VAL A 319 1.27 33.47 7.02
C VAL A 319 -0.23 33.19 7.04
N VAL A 320 -0.97 33.88 6.17
CA VAL A 320 -2.40 33.64 5.96
C VAL A 320 -2.63 33.34 4.49
N ARG A 321 -3.11 32.14 4.20
CA ARG A 321 -3.38 31.68 2.83
C ARG A 321 -4.79 31.11 2.71
N ALA A 322 -5.30 31.13 1.49
CA ALA A 322 -6.69 30.77 1.19
C ALA A 322 -6.80 29.80 0.00
N ILE A 323 -7.92 29.09 -0.08
CA ILE A 323 -8.37 28.39 -1.28
C ILE A 323 -9.74 28.93 -1.66
N CYS A 324 -9.92 29.28 -2.93
CA CYS A 324 -11.22 29.63 -3.50
C CYS A 324 -11.82 28.42 -4.24
N VAL A 325 -12.88 27.86 -3.68
CA VAL A 325 -13.65 26.75 -4.26
C VAL A 325 -14.74 27.31 -5.16
N LYS A 326 -14.56 27.12 -6.47
CA LYS A 326 -15.52 27.61 -7.47
C LYS A 326 -16.84 26.86 -7.38
N GLY A 327 -17.95 27.59 -7.26
CA GLY A 327 -19.27 26.98 -7.02
C GLY A 327 -19.42 26.35 -5.63
N GLY A 328 -18.54 26.68 -4.68
CA GLY A 328 -18.48 26.10 -3.34
C GLY A 328 -19.62 26.51 -2.39
N ASP A 329 -20.47 27.48 -2.74
CA ASP A 329 -21.56 27.93 -1.86
C ASP A 329 -22.59 26.83 -1.51
N ILE A 330 -22.56 25.73 -2.26
CA ILE A 330 -23.37 24.53 -2.03
C ILE A 330 -22.97 23.76 -0.76
N PHE A 331 -21.82 24.08 -0.14
CA PHE A 331 -21.38 23.39 1.06
C PHE A 331 -22.43 23.53 2.17
N THR A 332 -22.89 22.38 2.65
CA THR A 332 -23.74 22.31 3.85
C THR A 332 -22.93 22.64 5.09
N ARG A 333 -23.62 23.06 6.17
CA ARG A 333 -22.95 23.33 7.44
C ARG A 333 -22.14 22.12 7.96
N SER A 334 -22.68 20.92 7.77
CA SER A 334 -22.02 19.67 8.14
C SER A 334 -20.70 19.46 7.39
N GLN A 335 -20.66 19.74 6.08
CA GLN A 335 -19.44 19.61 5.28
C GLN A 335 -18.38 20.64 5.70
N ILE A 336 -18.78 21.87 6.02
CA ILE A 336 -17.86 22.89 6.54
C ILE A 336 -17.27 22.46 7.89
N ASP A 337 -18.09 21.91 8.78
CA ASP A 337 -17.64 21.42 10.08
C ASP A 337 -16.72 20.18 9.93
N GLU A 338 -16.94 19.33 8.93
CA GLU A 338 -16.06 18.20 8.59
C GLU A 338 -14.69 18.68 8.06
N LEU A 339 -14.67 19.60 7.10
CA LEU A 339 -13.43 20.23 6.62
C LEU A 339 -12.66 20.91 7.77
N THR A 340 -13.39 21.56 8.70
CA THR A 340 -12.78 22.16 9.90
C THR A 340 -12.12 21.10 10.78
N LYS A 341 -12.79 19.96 11.01
CA LYS A 341 -12.23 18.85 11.79
C LYS A 341 -10.99 18.26 11.12
N THR A 342 -11.01 18.07 9.80
CA THR A 342 -9.84 17.60 9.04
C THR A 342 -8.66 18.55 9.23
N ALA A 343 -8.88 19.87 9.08
CA ALA A 343 -7.83 20.86 9.32
C ALA A 343 -7.24 20.74 10.75
N GLN A 344 -8.09 20.53 11.75
CA GLN A 344 -7.69 20.36 13.14
C GLN A 344 -6.88 19.08 13.38
N THR A 345 -7.24 17.96 12.74
CA THR A 345 -6.47 16.70 12.80
C THR A 345 -5.04 16.88 12.32
N PHE A 346 -4.80 17.79 11.37
CA PHE A 346 -3.47 18.11 10.85
C PHE A 346 -2.75 19.24 11.59
N GLY A 347 -3.32 19.74 12.70
CA GLY A 347 -2.67 20.68 13.63
C GLY A 347 -3.20 22.12 13.57
N ALA A 348 -4.12 22.45 12.67
CA ALA A 348 -4.70 23.79 12.65
C ALA A 348 -5.58 24.04 13.89
N LYS A 349 -5.56 25.27 14.42
CA LYS A 349 -6.43 25.64 15.57
C LYS A 349 -7.91 25.74 15.17
N GLY A 350 -8.17 26.00 13.89
CA GLY A 350 -9.50 26.08 13.30
C GLY A 350 -9.42 26.43 11.82
N MET A 351 -10.57 26.54 11.17
CA MET A 351 -10.68 26.91 9.75
C MET A 351 -11.62 28.11 9.63
N ALA A 352 -11.09 29.22 9.13
CA ALA A 352 -11.88 30.39 8.77
C ALA A 352 -12.44 30.21 7.35
N TRP A 353 -13.62 30.76 7.06
CA TRP A 353 -14.23 30.67 5.73
C TRP A 353 -15.22 31.81 5.44
N ILE A 354 -15.47 32.07 4.17
CA ILE A 354 -16.45 33.02 3.63
C ILE A 354 -17.19 32.35 2.47
N SER A 355 -18.53 32.38 2.50
CA SER A 355 -19.37 31.94 1.37
C SER A 355 -19.95 33.16 0.65
N LEU A 356 -19.79 33.23 -0.67
CA LEU A 356 -20.43 34.25 -1.49
C LEU A 356 -21.69 33.63 -2.08
N ARG A 357 -22.86 34.03 -1.59
CA ARG A 357 -24.14 33.54 -2.09
C ARG A 357 -24.38 34.01 -3.53
N PRO A 358 -25.19 33.30 -4.34
CA PRO A 358 -25.46 33.68 -5.73
C PRO A 358 -26.04 35.09 -5.91
N ASP A 359 -26.79 35.58 -4.92
CA ASP A 359 -27.37 36.93 -4.88
C ASP A 359 -26.39 38.04 -4.45
N GLY A 360 -25.17 37.67 -4.09
CA GLY A 360 -24.12 38.58 -3.61
C GLY A 360 -24.09 38.74 -2.09
N GLU A 361 -24.93 38.04 -1.32
CA GLU A 361 -24.84 38.04 0.14
C GLU A 361 -23.55 37.34 0.60
N ILE A 362 -22.81 37.98 1.51
CA ILE A 362 -21.61 37.40 2.12
C ILE A 362 -22.02 36.68 3.40
N TYR A 363 -22.00 35.35 3.36
CA TYR A 363 -22.31 34.51 4.51
C TYR A 363 -21.02 34.03 5.19
N SER A 364 -20.77 34.48 6.43
CA SER A 364 -19.71 33.98 7.29
C SER A 364 -19.96 34.38 8.75
N ILE A 365 -19.41 33.61 9.69
CA ILE A 365 -19.35 34.00 11.11
C ILE A 365 -18.35 35.16 11.31
N LEU A 366 -17.45 35.36 10.34
CA LEU A 366 -16.34 36.30 10.40
C LEU A 366 -16.66 37.69 9.83
N THR A 367 -17.77 37.87 9.12
CA THR A 367 -18.11 39.15 8.46
C THR A 367 -18.12 40.34 9.41
N LYS A 368 -18.53 40.14 10.67
CA LYS A 368 -18.51 41.17 11.73
C LYS A 368 -17.11 41.61 12.18
N TYR A 369 -16.06 40.89 11.80
CA TYR A 369 -14.67 41.17 12.19
C TYR A 369 -13.81 41.68 11.04
N PHE A 370 -14.36 41.74 9.82
CA PHE A 370 -13.69 42.31 8.65
C PHE A 370 -14.38 43.61 8.26
N SER A 371 -13.59 44.60 7.84
CA SER A 371 -14.15 45.79 7.18
C SER A 371 -14.62 45.44 5.77
N GLU A 372 -15.54 46.22 5.20
CA GLU A 372 -15.96 46.06 3.79
C GLU A 372 -14.77 46.13 2.83
N LYS A 373 -13.77 46.97 3.16
CA LYS A 373 -12.53 47.10 2.39
C LYS A 373 -11.71 45.81 2.43
N ASP A 374 -11.60 45.15 3.58
CA ASP A 374 -10.87 43.90 3.74
C ASP A 374 -11.52 42.78 2.93
N ILE A 375 -12.85 42.64 3.02
CA ILE A 375 -13.58 41.61 2.28
C ILE A 375 -13.43 41.82 0.78
N LYS A 376 -13.56 43.06 0.29
CA LYS A 376 -13.38 43.39 -1.13
C LYS A 376 -11.97 43.03 -1.61
N ALA A 377 -10.94 43.35 -0.83
CA ALA A 377 -9.55 43.01 -1.16
C ALA A 377 -9.33 41.49 -1.22
N ILE A 378 -9.94 40.73 -0.30
CA ILE A 378 -9.88 39.26 -0.30
C ILE A 378 -10.58 38.69 -1.55
N ILE A 379 -11.79 39.16 -1.87
CA ILE A 379 -12.55 38.70 -3.05
C ILE A 379 -11.76 38.99 -4.33
N GLU A 380 -11.18 40.17 -4.46
CA GLU A 380 -10.36 40.56 -5.61
C GLU A 380 -9.09 39.68 -5.73
N LYS A 381 -8.37 39.50 -4.62
CA LYS A 381 -7.13 38.68 -4.58
C LYS A 381 -7.38 37.20 -4.85
N THR A 382 -8.54 36.68 -4.43
CA THR A 382 -8.93 35.28 -4.65
C THR A 382 -9.71 35.06 -5.95
N GLU A 383 -9.96 36.13 -6.70
CA GLU A 383 -10.81 36.14 -7.90
C GLU A 383 -12.16 35.44 -7.68
N ALA A 384 -12.72 35.56 -6.48
CA ALA A 384 -13.95 34.89 -6.08
C ALA A 384 -15.17 35.56 -6.73
N LYS A 385 -16.14 34.75 -7.15
CA LYS A 385 -17.41 35.20 -7.74
C LYS A 385 -18.58 34.79 -6.86
N ASN A 386 -19.74 35.40 -7.08
CA ASN A 386 -20.99 34.95 -6.45
C ASN A 386 -21.23 33.46 -6.76
N GLY A 387 -21.48 32.67 -5.73
CA GLY A 387 -21.55 31.21 -5.77
C GLY A 387 -20.28 30.49 -5.31
N ASP A 388 -19.16 31.20 -5.07
CA ASP A 388 -17.90 30.60 -4.60
C ASP A 388 -17.80 30.52 -3.07
N PHE A 389 -16.90 29.67 -2.60
CA PHE A 389 -16.57 29.52 -1.18
C PHE A 389 -15.07 29.70 -0.96
N ILE A 390 -14.67 30.52 0.01
CA ILE A 390 -13.28 30.77 0.35
C ILE A 390 -13.00 30.20 1.72
N LEU A 391 -11.99 29.35 1.85
CA LEU A 391 -11.48 28.89 3.14
C LEU A 391 -10.07 29.42 3.38
N PHE A 392 -9.70 29.59 4.64
CA PHE A 392 -8.44 30.18 5.07
C PHE A 392 -7.75 29.30 6.09
N CYS A 393 -6.42 29.29 6.03
CA CYS A 393 -5.55 28.78 7.09
C CYS A 393 -4.53 29.87 7.45
N ALA A 394 -4.38 30.10 8.75
CA ALA A 394 -3.52 31.14 9.32
C ALA A 394 -2.65 30.51 10.42
N ASP A 395 -1.39 30.23 10.09
CA ASP A 395 -0.40 29.64 11.02
C ASP A 395 1.02 29.77 10.42
N LYS A 396 2.01 29.04 10.95
CA LYS A 396 3.33 28.90 10.32
C LYS A 396 3.22 28.34 8.90
N LEU A 397 4.15 28.75 8.04
CA LEU A 397 4.13 28.43 6.60
C LEU A 397 3.98 26.93 6.30
N ASP A 398 4.77 26.08 6.95
CA ASP A 398 4.75 24.63 6.69
C ASP A 398 3.43 23.98 7.09
N LEU A 399 2.85 24.42 8.22
CA LEU A 399 1.54 23.96 8.67
C LEU A 399 0.44 24.42 7.71
N VAL A 400 0.48 25.68 7.27
CA VAL A 400 -0.50 26.23 6.31
C VAL A 400 -0.45 25.48 4.98
N ARG A 401 0.75 25.23 4.44
CA ARG A 401 0.95 24.44 3.22
C ARG A 401 0.37 23.04 3.37
N LYS A 402 0.72 22.33 4.45
CA LYS A 402 0.24 20.97 4.74
C LYS A 402 -1.29 20.91 4.85
N VAL A 403 -1.90 21.80 5.63
CA VAL A 403 -3.34 21.81 5.89
C VAL A 403 -4.11 22.14 4.61
N LEU A 404 -3.74 23.21 3.90
CA LEU A 404 -4.43 23.60 2.68
C LEU A 404 -4.22 22.60 1.54
N GLY A 405 -3.05 21.98 1.44
CA GLY A 405 -2.79 20.90 0.47
C GLY A 405 -3.70 19.69 0.67
N ILE A 406 -3.97 19.31 1.92
CA ILE A 406 -4.89 18.20 2.24
C ILE A 406 -6.34 18.61 1.98
N LEU A 407 -6.76 19.78 2.47
CA LEU A 407 -8.13 20.27 2.24
C LEU A 407 -8.44 20.38 0.75
N ARG A 408 -7.47 20.77 -0.07
CA ARG A 408 -7.58 20.78 -1.53
C ARG A 408 -7.98 19.41 -2.09
N LEU A 409 -7.36 18.32 -1.61
CA LEU A 409 -7.67 16.96 -2.06
C LEU A 409 -9.07 16.52 -1.60
N GLU A 410 -9.41 16.79 -0.33
CA GLU A 410 -10.74 16.49 0.22
C GLU A 410 -11.87 17.18 -0.56
N ILE A 411 -11.68 18.47 -0.86
CA ILE A 411 -12.64 19.24 -1.67
C ILE A 411 -12.76 18.65 -3.07
N ALA A 412 -11.64 18.25 -3.67
CA ALA A 412 -11.67 17.61 -4.99
C ALA A 412 -12.40 16.27 -4.98
N ASP A 413 -12.32 15.50 -3.89
CA ASP A 413 -13.07 14.26 -3.73
C ASP A 413 -14.57 14.54 -3.54
N ILE A 414 -14.95 15.55 -2.75
CA ILE A 414 -16.35 15.99 -2.58
C ILE A 414 -16.97 16.41 -3.92
N PHE A 415 -16.23 17.18 -4.72
CA PHE A 415 -16.67 17.66 -6.05
C PHE A 415 -16.40 16.64 -7.18
N GLN A 416 -15.85 15.46 -6.86
CA GLN A 416 -15.50 14.42 -7.82
C GLN A 416 -14.62 14.90 -8.98
N LEU A 417 -13.70 15.83 -8.71
CA LEU A 417 -12.83 16.45 -9.71
C LEU A 417 -11.69 15.51 -10.16
N ARG A 418 -11.43 14.43 -9.42
CA ARG A 418 -10.32 13.49 -9.67
C ARG A 418 -10.75 12.31 -10.53
N ARG A 419 -10.93 12.59 -11.82
CA ARG A 419 -11.25 11.56 -12.83
C ARG A 419 -10.17 10.49 -12.88
N LYS A 420 -10.57 9.21 -13.03
CA LYS A 420 -9.68 8.05 -12.96
C LYS A 420 -8.88 7.82 -14.26
N ASP A 421 -9.43 8.26 -15.38
CA ASP A 421 -8.91 8.13 -16.74
C ASP A 421 -8.13 9.37 -17.20
N ASP A 422 -8.03 10.40 -16.36
CA ASP A 422 -7.23 11.59 -16.62
C ASP A 422 -5.84 11.43 -15.99
N TYR A 423 -4.80 11.30 -16.81
CA TYR A 423 -3.43 11.13 -16.36
C TYR A 423 -2.67 12.45 -16.51
N LYS A 424 -2.26 13.02 -15.38
CA LYS A 424 -1.41 14.21 -15.31
C LYS A 424 -0.05 13.83 -14.73
N ILE A 425 0.95 13.82 -15.60
CA ILE A 425 2.36 13.62 -15.23
C ILE A 425 3.05 14.98 -15.20
N LEU A 426 3.84 15.21 -14.17
CA LEU A 426 4.69 16.38 -14.05
C LEU A 426 6.07 16.02 -13.46
N PHE A 427 7.00 16.93 -13.66
CA PHE A 427 8.27 16.97 -12.95
C PHE A 427 8.23 18.05 -11.89
N VAL A 428 8.68 17.71 -10.68
CA VAL A 428 9.01 18.68 -9.64
C VAL A 428 10.54 18.74 -9.56
N THR A 429 11.12 19.95 -9.59
CA THR A 429 12.58 20.16 -9.56
C THR A 429 12.95 21.15 -8.46
N ASP A 430 14.24 21.39 -8.26
CA ASP A 430 14.76 22.46 -7.38
C ASP A 430 14.34 22.23 -5.92
N PHE A 431 14.41 20.96 -5.49
CA PHE A 431 14.19 20.59 -4.10
C PHE A 431 15.22 21.26 -3.18
N PRO A 432 14.89 21.50 -1.91
CA PRO A 432 15.89 21.85 -0.91
C PRO A 432 16.96 20.76 -0.81
N GLN A 433 18.22 21.15 -0.66
CA GLN A 433 19.32 20.20 -0.45
C GLN A 433 19.27 19.57 0.94
N PHE A 434 18.83 20.35 1.92
CA PHE A 434 18.76 19.96 3.32
C PHE A 434 17.35 20.12 3.88
N GLU A 435 16.99 19.26 4.82
CA GLU A 435 15.79 19.40 5.65
C GLU A 435 16.19 19.46 7.13
N TYR A 436 15.49 20.28 7.91
CA TYR A 436 15.76 20.39 9.34
C TYR A 436 15.06 19.25 10.09
N SER A 437 15.83 18.37 10.71
CA SER A 437 15.31 17.32 11.58
C SER A 437 15.14 17.88 12.99
N GLU A 438 13.88 18.03 13.42
CA GLU A 438 13.55 18.38 14.81
C GLU A 438 13.96 17.28 15.80
N GLU A 439 14.00 16.02 15.35
CA GLU A 439 14.42 14.87 16.16
C GLU A 439 15.92 14.92 16.45
N GLU A 440 16.73 15.22 15.44
CA GLU A 440 18.18 15.30 15.58
C GLU A 440 18.68 16.71 15.94
N GLY A 441 17.82 17.72 15.89
CA GLY A 441 18.16 19.11 16.15
C GLY A 441 19.17 19.69 15.16
N ARG A 442 19.20 19.19 13.92
CA ARG A 442 20.17 19.58 12.88
C ARG A 442 19.60 19.40 11.47
N PHE A 443 20.28 19.99 10.49
CA PHE A 443 20.01 19.70 9.09
C PHE A 443 20.51 18.31 8.69
N VAL A 444 19.67 17.59 7.96
CA VAL A 444 19.97 16.32 7.31
C VAL A 444 19.76 16.47 5.80
N ALA A 445 20.29 15.54 5.00
CA ALA A 445 20.08 15.60 3.55
C ALA A 445 18.60 15.30 3.23
N ALA A 446 17.96 16.14 2.42
CA ALA A 446 16.55 15.93 2.04
C ALA A 446 16.34 14.72 1.11
N HIS A 447 17.39 14.32 0.38
CA HIS A 447 17.40 13.12 -0.46
C HIS A 447 18.52 12.18 -0.04
N HIS A 448 19.74 12.39 -0.54
CA HIS A 448 20.92 11.63 -0.10
C HIS A 448 22.18 12.51 -0.16
N PRO A 449 23.25 12.17 0.58
CA PRO A 449 24.47 12.98 0.69
C PRO A 449 25.31 13.15 -0.59
N PHE A 450 24.88 12.55 -1.71
CA PHE A 450 25.60 12.57 -2.99
C PHE A 450 24.87 13.39 -4.06
N THR A 451 23.76 14.05 -3.70
CA THR A 451 23.01 14.93 -4.61
C THR A 451 23.79 16.21 -4.83
N MET A 452 23.97 16.57 -6.10
CA MET A 452 24.67 17.78 -6.53
C MET A 452 23.83 19.02 -6.18
N PRO A 453 24.39 19.98 -5.41
CA PRO A 453 23.76 21.29 -5.25
C PRO A 453 23.83 22.09 -6.56
N TYR A 454 23.04 23.15 -6.68
CA TYR A 454 23.25 24.14 -7.74
C TYR A 454 24.60 24.84 -7.57
N GLU A 455 25.30 25.12 -8.67
CA GLU A 455 26.67 25.68 -8.62
C GLU A 455 26.71 27.01 -7.88
N GLU A 456 25.69 27.85 -8.08
CA GLU A 456 25.53 29.12 -7.40
C GLU A 456 25.29 29.02 -5.88
N ASP A 457 24.86 27.85 -5.38
CA ASP A 457 24.52 27.63 -3.98
C ASP A 457 25.67 26.94 -3.20
N ILE A 458 26.76 26.54 -3.88
CA ILE A 458 27.89 25.81 -3.25
C ILE A 458 28.59 26.63 -2.16
N ASP A 459 28.64 27.95 -2.30
CA ASP A 459 29.35 28.81 -1.35
C ASP A 459 28.57 29.05 -0.06
N ILE A 460 27.24 28.87 -0.09
CA ILE A 460 26.36 29.03 1.08
C ILE A 460 26.07 27.70 1.79
N LEU A 461 26.67 26.61 1.32
CA LEU A 461 26.39 25.24 1.77
C LEU A 461 26.60 25.02 3.27
N GLU A 462 27.53 25.75 3.89
CA GLU A 462 27.85 25.68 5.32
C GLU A 462 27.26 26.86 6.12
N THR A 463 26.82 27.94 5.46
CA THR A 463 26.40 29.19 6.12
C THR A 463 24.89 29.39 6.15
N ASP A 464 24.18 28.92 5.11
CA ASP A 464 22.71 29.04 5.00
C ASP A 464 22.13 27.78 4.34
N GLN A 465 22.15 26.67 5.09
CA GLN A 465 21.69 25.36 4.61
C GLN A 465 20.23 25.37 4.13
N GLY A 466 19.38 26.22 4.70
CA GLY A 466 17.96 26.31 4.34
C GLY A 466 17.70 26.90 2.95
N ALA A 467 18.67 27.63 2.38
CA ALA A 467 18.54 28.25 1.06
C ALA A 467 19.15 27.41 -0.08
N VAL A 468 19.91 26.36 0.23
CA VAL A 468 20.63 25.54 -0.76
C VAL A 468 19.66 24.67 -1.54
N ARG A 469 19.70 24.76 -2.86
CA ARG A 469 18.89 23.92 -3.77
C ARG A 469 19.68 22.74 -4.29
N ALA A 470 18.99 21.63 -4.47
CA ALA A 470 19.46 20.40 -5.08
C ALA A 470 19.09 20.34 -6.56
N GLN A 471 20.00 19.81 -7.38
CA GLN A 471 19.70 19.32 -8.73
C GLN A 471 19.00 17.96 -8.66
N ALA A 472 17.87 17.94 -7.95
CA ALA A 472 17.02 16.78 -7.73
C ALA A 472 15.66 16.99 -8.40
N TYR A 473 15.04 15.88 -8.79
CA TYR A 473 13.81 15.88 -9.55
C TYR A 473 12.97 14.64 -9.26
N ASP A 474 11.67 14.87 -9.13
CA ASP A 474 10.66 13.83 -8.91
C ASP A 474 9.70 13.76 -10.10
N VAL A 475 9.27 12.55 -10.43
CA VAL A 475 8.17 12.33 -11.37
C VAL A 475 6.90 12.04 -10.59
N VAL A 476 5.89 12.86 -10.79
CA VAL A 476 4.61 12.77 -10.09
C VAL A 476 3.51 12.43 -11.10
N LEU A 477 2.67 11.46 -10.76
CA LEU A 477 1.48 11.09 -11.50
C LEU A 477 0.25 11.21 -10.60
N ASN A 478 -0.69 12.08 -10.97
CA ASN A 478 -1.98 12.20 -10.29
C ASN A 478 -1.88 12.40 -8.76
N GLY A 479 -0.90 13.18 -8.32
CA GLY A 479 -0.63 13.45 -6.90
C GLY A 479 0.16 12.37 -6.17
N VAL A 480 0.73 11.41 -6.91
CA VAL A 480 1.56 10.34 -6.36
C VAL A 480 2.96 10.41 -6.96
N GLU A 481 3.97 10.47 -6.11
CA GLU A 481 5.38 10.36 -6.47
C GLU A 481 5.66 8.95 -7.02
N LEU A 482 6.01 8.86 -8.30
CA LEU A 482 6.39 7.61 -8.97
C LEU A 482 7.83 7.23 -8.67
N GLY A 483 8.70 8.23 -8.58
CA GLY A 483 10.13 8.07 -8.42
C GLY A 483 10.86 9.39 -8.29
N SER A 484 12.11 9.29 -7.86
CA SER A 484 13.00 10.41 -7.59
C SER A 484 14.38 10.16 -8.21
N GLY A 485 15.08 11.24 -8.52
CA GLY A 485 16.41 11.22 -9.09
C GLY A 485 17.18 12.51 -8.80
N SER A 486 18.48 12.48 -9.03
CA SER A 486 19.31 13.68 -8.94
C SER A 486 20.57 13.56 -9.78
N VAL A 487 21.15 14.71 -10.11
CA VAL A 487 22.54 14.79 -10.55
C VAL A 487 23.45 14.49 -9.36
N ARG A 488 24.52 13.73 -9.57
CA ARG A 488 25.41 13.31 -8.49
C ARG A 488 26.64 14.18 -8.39
N ILE A 489 27.12 14.35 -7.17
CA ILE A 489 28.42 14.95 -6.91
C ILE A 489 29.50 14.01 -7.45
N HIS A 490 30.26 14.48 -8.43
CA HIS A 490 31.41 13.78 -9.00
C HIS A 490 32.75 14.45 -8.62
N ASN A 491 32.70 15.65 -8.02
CA ASN A 491 33.88 16.40 -7.58
C ASN A 491 34.15 16.17 -6.10
N SER A 492 35.35 15.67 -5.77
CA SER A 492 35.73 15.33 -4.39
C SER A 492 35.67 16.52 -3.42
N LYS A 493 36.01 17.73 -3.87
CA LYS A 493 35.98 18.94 -3.02
C LYS A 493 34.55 19.35 -2.66
N ILE A 494 33.62 19.18 -3.60
CA ILE A 494 32.19 19.46 -3.35
C ILE A 494 31.62 18.41 -2.40
N GLN A 495 32.01 17.14 -2.58
CA GLN A 495 31.57 16.06 -1.70
C GLN A 495 32.07 16.25 -0.25
N GLU A 496 33.30 16.71 -0.08
CA GLU A 496 33.88 17.05 1.23
C GLU A 496 33.09 18.18 1.90
N LYS A 497 32.81 19.28 1.19
CA LYS A 497 31.94 20.37 1.69
C LYS A 497 30.55 19.85 2.07
N MET A 498 29.98 18.95 1.28
CA MET A 498 28.68 18.33 1.57
C MET A 498 28.69 17.53 2.87
N PHE A 499 29.72 16.72 3.09
CA PHE A 499 29.86 15.97 4.34
C PHE A 499 30.08 16.87 5.55
N ASN A 500 30.89 17.92 5.41
CA ASN A 500 31.12 18.90 6.46
C ASN A 500 29.82 19.63 6.85
N ALA A 501 29.02 20.04 5.87
CA ALA A 501 27.71 20.66 6.13
C ALA A 501 26.72 19.70 6.81
N LEU A 502 26.82 18.39 6.53
CA LEU A 502 26.03 17.36 7.23
C LEU A 502 26.60 17.00 8.62
N GLY A 503 27.76 17.55 8.99
CA GLY A 503 28.38 17.34 10.30
C GLY A 503 29.09 16.01 10.47
N PHE A 504 29.49 15.33 9.39
CA PHE A 504 30.27 14.11 9.48
C PHE A 504 31.74 14.39 9.78
N SER A 505 32.38 13.58 10.63
CA SER A 505 33.83 13.62 10.82
C SER A 505 34.59 12.87 9.72
N ASP A 506 35.89 13.17 9.56
CA ASP A 506 36.77 12.45 8.62
C ASP A 506 36.79 10.94 8.89
N GLU A 507 36.77 10.53 10.17
CA GLU A 507 36.68 9.12 10.55
C GLU A 507 35.35 8.50 10.12
N GLU A 508 34.22 9.18 10.33
CA GLU A 508 32.90 8.69 9.94
C GLU A 508 32.76 8.58 8.41
N ILE A 509 33.28 9.57 7.68
CA ILE A 509 33.30 9.55 6.21
C ILE A 509 34.11 8.36 5.72
N LYS A 510 35.31 8.13 6.27
CA LYS A 510 36.17 7.01 5.88
C LYS A 510 35.54 5.67 6.24
N GLU A 511 34.96 5.56 7.43
CA GLU A 511 34.33 4.33 7.89
C GLU A 511 33.10 3.99 7.05
N ARG A 512 32.21 4.95 6.78
CA ARG A 512 30.92 4.69 6.12
C ARG A 512 31.00 4.74 4.60
N PHE A 513 31.71 5.72 4.06
CA PHE A 513 31.72 6.06 2.64
C PHE A 513 33.11 5.97 1.99
N GLY A 514 34.15 5.56 2.73
CA GLY A 514 35.53 5.58 2.27
C GLY A 514 35.75 4.89 0.92
N PHE A 515 35.13 3.72 0.70
CA PHE A 515 35.25 2.99 -0.56
C PHE A 515 34.70 3.77 -1.76
N MET A 516 33.67 4.60 -1.57
CA MET A 516 33.06 5.40 -2.62
C MET A 516 33.81 6.72 -2.82
N VAL A 517 34.19 7.38 -1.73
CA VAL A 517 35.05 8.57 -1.76
C VAL A 517 36.37 8.26 -2.46
N ASP A 518 36.98 7.11 -2.16
CA ASP A 518 38.19 6.64 -2.81
C ASP A 518 37.95 6.33 -4.28
N ALA A 519 36.85 5.65 -4.63
CA ALA A 519 36.48 5.42 -6.03
C ALA A 519 36.37 6.74 -6.81
N PHE A 520 35.85 7.80 -6.18
CA PHE A 520 35.65 9.07 -6.86
C PHE A 520 36.93 9.81 -7.26
N ARG A 521 38.07 9.41 -6.70
CA ARG A 521 39.38 9.99 -7.01
C ARG A 521 39.96 9.48 -8.33
N TYR A 522 39.41 8.40 -8.89
CA TYR A 522 39.92 7.75 -10.10
C TYR A 522 39.21 8.20 -11.38
N GLY A 523 38.70 9.44 -11.40
CA GLY A 523 38.09 10.04 -12.58
C GLY A 523 36.61 9.72 -12.73
N THR A 524 35.79 10.13 -11.76
CA THR A 524 34.33 10.02 -11.85
C THR A 524 33.77 10.93 -12.94
N PRO A 525 32.99 10.42 -13.90
CA PRO A 525 32.30 11.26 -14.85
C PRO A 525 31.17 12.03 -14.16
N PRO A 526 30.76 13.21 -14.66
CA PRO A 526 29.45 13.77 -14.31
C PRO A 526 28.39 12.71 -14.59
N HIS A 527 27.51 12.45 -13.65
CA HIS A 527 26.48 11.42 -13.81
C HIS A 527 25.22 11.78 -13.05
N ALA A 528 24.10 11.25 -13.52
CA ALA A 528 22.79 11.47 -12.94
C ALA A 528 21.92 10.24 -13.13
N GLY A 529 20.90 10.08 -12.31
CA GLY A 529 20.00 8.96 -12.47
C GLY A 529 18.65 9.16 -11.83
N PHE A 530 17.88 8.09 -11.85
CA PHE A 530 16.48 8.09 -11.46
C PHE A 530 16.07 6.68 -11.06
N ALA A 531 15.15 6.57 -10.11
CA ALA A 531 14.51 5.30 -9.79
C ALA A 531 13.01 5.51 -9.59
N PHE A 532 12.20 4.62 -10.16
CA PHE A 532 10.75 4.62 -9.90
C PHE A 532 10.26 3.29 -9.37
N GLY A 533 9.25 3.35 -8.50
CA GLY A 533 8.61 2.16 -7.94
C GLY A 533 7.74 1.48 -8.98
N LEU A 534 8.18 0.32 -9.49
CA LEU A 534 7.42 -0.47 -10.47
C LEU A 534 6.07 -0.90 -9.88
N ASP A 535 6.05 -1.32 -8.61
CA ASP A 535 4.81 -1.72 -7.93
C ASP A 535 3.80 -0.57 -7.90
N ARG A 536 4.28 0.64 -7.59
CA ARG A 536 3.45 1.84 -7.45
C ARG A 536 2.89 2.29 -8.79
N LEU A 537 3.72 2.31 -9.83
CA LEU A 537 3.26 2.60 -11.19
C LEU A 537 2.15 1.64 -11.60
N VAL A 538 2.37 0.33 -11.47
CA VAL A 538 1.38 -0.68 -11.84
C VAL A 538 0.11 -0.54 -11.01
N MET A 539 0.20 -0.32 -9.70
CA MET A 539 -0.94 -0.11 -8.81
C MET A 539 -1.83 1.05 -9.30
N ILE A 540 -1.22 2.19 -9.65
CA ILE A 540 -1.96 3.36 -10.14
C ILE A 540 -2.62 3.07 -11.49
N LEU A 541 -1.89 2.47 -12.43
CA LEU A 541 -2.39 2.23 -13.78
C LEU A 541 -3.53 1.20 -13.84
N VAL A 542 -3.54 0.21 -12.96
CA VAL A 542 -4.66 -0.75 -12.84
C VAL A 542 -5.77 -0.25 -11.91
N GLY A 543 -5.61 0.91 -11.28
CA GLY A 543 -6.58 1.47 -10.33
C GLY A 543 -6.73 0.66 -9.04
N ALA A 544 -5.68 -0.04 -8.61
CA ALA A 544 -5.68 -0.81 -7.38
C ALA A 544 -5.56 0.08 -6.14
N SER A 545 -6.21 -0.33 -5.04
CA SER A 545 -6.18 0.38 -3.76
C SER A 545 -4.94 0.09 -2.89
N SER A 546 -4.15 -0.93 -3.25
CA SER A 546 -2.94 -1.30 -2.52
C SER A 546 -1.92 -2.00 -3.42
N LEU A 547 -0.63 -1.87 -3.09
CA LEU A 547 0.46 -2.63 -3.73
C LEU A 547 0.24 -4.15 -3.63
N ARG A 548 -0.52 -4.60 -2.63
CA ARG A 548 -0.85 -6.01 -2.43
C ARG A 548 -1.68 -6.60 -3.57
N GLU A 549 -2.34 -5.80 -4.39
CA GLU A 549 -3.09 -6.27 -5.56
C GLU A 549 -2.21 -6.44 -6.82
N VAL A 550 -0.94 -6.01 -6.77
CA VAL A 550 0.01 -6.05 -7.90
C VAL A 550 1.32 -6.77 -7.59
N ILE A 551 1.45 -7.30 -6.37
CA ILE A 551 2.55 -8.14 -5.91
C ILE A 551 2.03 -9.56 -5.70
N ALA A 552 2.73 -10.58 -6.22
CA ALA A 552 2.27 -11.96 -6.15
C ALA A 552 2.08 -12.43 -4.70
N PHE A 553 3.09 -12.23 -3.85
CA PHE A 553 3.09 -12.68 -2.45
C PHE A 553 3.50 -11.52 -1.52
N PRO A 554 2.59 -10.59 -1.22
CA PRO A 554 2.91 -9.42 -0.42
C PRO A 554 2.96 -9.73 1.09
N LYS A 555 3.45 -8.77 1.87
CA LYS A 555 3.36 -8.76 3.33
C LYS A 555 2.17 -7.92 3.81
N THR A 556 1.66 -8.22 5.00
CA THR A 556 0.67 -7.42 5.74
C THR A 556 1.34 -6.21 6.40
N LYS A 557 0.54 -5.37 7.09
CA LYS A 557 1.01 -4.10 7.69
C LYS A 557 2.08 -4.29 8.78
N ASP A 558 2.11 -5.44 9.41
CA ASP A 558 3.07 -5.88 10.44
C ASP A 558 4.27 -6.64 9.83
N ALA A 559 4.51 -6.50 8.53
CA ALA A 559 5.56 -7.17 7.77
C ALA A 559 5.48 -8.71 7.75
N SER A 560 4.33 -9.30 8.10
CA SER A 560 4.15 -10.75 8.09
C SER A 560 3.59 -11.29 6.77
N CYS A 561 3.88 -12.55 6.47
CA CYS A 561 3.32 -13.30 5.35
C CYS A 561 2.37 -14.35 5.90
N LEU A 562 1.06 -14.08 5.84
CA LEU A 562 0.02 -14.98 6.36
C LEU A 562 -0.02 -16.36 5.68
N MET A 563 0.49 -16.46 4.45
CA MET A 563 0.54 -17.72 3.71
C MET A 563 1.61 -18.67 4.26
N THR A 564 2.79 -18.13 4.59
CA THR A 564 3.95 -18.93 5.01
C THR A 564 4.18 -18.86 6.53
N ASN A 565 3.43 -18.01 7.24
CA ASN A 565 3.66 -17.63 8.63
C ASN A 565 5.09 -17.12 8.88
N ALA A 566 5.58 -16.27 7.97
CA ALA A 566 6.87 -15.58 8.12
C ALA A 566 6.66 -14.15 8.65
N PRO A 567 7.58 -13.56 9.44
CA PRO A 567 8.75 -14.21 10.05
C PRO A 567 8.36 -15.26 11.10
N ASN A 568 9.29 -16.13 11.49
CA ASN A 568 9.08 -17.16 12.51
C ASN A 568 10.38 -17.45 13.27
N VAL A 569 10.29 -18.25 14.34
CA VAL A 569 11.46 -18.74 15.08
C VAL A 569 12.29 -19.69 14.21
N VAL A 570 13.60 -19.64 14.42
CA VAL A 570 14.59 -20.56 13.83
C VAL A 570 15.02 -21.61 14.86
N ASP A 571 15.67 -22.67 14.40
CA ASP A 571 16.23 -23.68 15.29
C ASP A 571 17.40 -23.10 16.11
N GLU A 572 17.55 -23.54 17.35
CA GLU A 572 18.59 -23.03 18.26
C GLU A 572 20.00 -23.24 17.70
N GLU A 573 20.25 -24.35 17.00
CA GLU A 573 21.52 -24.63 16.32
C GLU A 573 21.87 -23.54 15.27
N GLN A 574 20.88 -22.96 14.60
CA GLN A 574 21.12 -21.88 13.63
C GLN A 574 21.58 -20.60 14.34
N LEU A 575 21.03 -20.30 15.52
CA LEU A 575 21.45 -19.15 16.33
C LEU A 575 22.85 -19.34 16.90
N GLU A 576 23.18 -20.55 17.38
CA GLU A 576 24.50 -20.89 17.89
C GLU A 576 25.59 -20.74 16.82
N ILE A 577 25.34 -21.26 15.61
CA ILE A 577 26.26 -21.14 14.47
C ILE A 577 26.50 -19.67 14.08
N LEU A 578 25.51 -18.80 14.29
CA LEU A 578 25.60 -17.36 14.04
C LEU A 578 26.17 -16.58 15.23
N ASN A 579 26.45 -17.24 16.36
CA ASN A 579 26.81 -16.62 17.64
C ASN A 579 25.79 -15.56 18.10
N LEU A 580 24.50 -15.80 17.86
CA LEU A 580 23.41 -14.93 18.26
C LEU A 580 22.63 -15.54 19.43
N GLY A 581 22.23 -14.68 20.36
CA GLY A 581 21.33 -15.03 21.45
C GLY A 581 20.04 -14.22 21.36
N LEU A 582 18.92 -14.83 21.74
CA LEU A 582 17.67 -14.08 21.96
C LEU A 582 17.74 -13.31 23.27
N SER A 583 17.10 -12.15 23.33
CA SER A 583 17.04 -11.36 24.56
C SER A 583 16.27 -12.11 25.67
N GLN A 584 16.60 -11.90 26.96
CA GLN A 584 15.93 -12.56 28.09
C GLN A 584 14.41 -12.31 28.10
N LYS A 585 13.96 -11.14 27.61
CA LYS A 585 12.55 -10.76 27.51
C LYS A 585 11.81 -11.61 26.47
N GLU A 586 12.43 -11.90 25.33
CA GLU A 586 11.87 -12.74 24.27
C GLU A 586 11.93 -14.23 24.62
N LEU A 587 12.99 -14.68 25.30
CA LEU A 587 13.08 -16.04 25.85
C LEU A 587 11.93 -16.34 26.82
N SER A 588 11.45 -15.35 27.58
CA SER A 588 10.29 -15.50 28.48
C SER A 588 8.95 -15.62 27.75
N LEU A 589 8.80 -14.96 26.60
CA LEU A 589 7.61 -15.02 25.73
C LEU A 589 7.58 -16.35 24.95
N ASN A 590 8.73 -16.78 24.42
CA ASN A 590 8.86 -18.05 23.71
C ASN A 590 8.77 -19.27 24.64
N LYS A 591 9.25 -19.17 25.89
CA LYS A 591 9.02 -20.22 26.90
C LYS A 591 7.55 -20.40 27.24
N LYS A 592 6.77 -19.33 27.37
CA LYS A 592 5.30 -19.40 27.56
C LYS A 592 4.55 -20.03 26.39
N ALA A 593 5.11 -20.03 25.18
CA ALA A 593 4.51 -20.65 24.00
C ALA A 593 4.91 -22.13 23.83
N LYS A 594 6.06 -22.54 24.41
CA LYS A 594 6.58 -23.92 24.33
C LYS A 594 6.34 -24.75 25.60
N SER A 595 6.02 -24.13 26.74
CA SER A 595 5.60 -24.88 27.91
C SER A 595 4.15 -25.32 27.75
N ASN A 596 3.94 -26.63 27.67
CA ASN A 596 2.73 -27.25 28.23
C ASN A 596 2.76 -27.03 29.75
N ASP A 597 2.65 -25.76 30.18
CA ASP A 597 2.62 -25.41 31.59
C ASP A 597 1.33 -25.97 32.18
N GLN A 598 1.45 -26.58 33.36
CA GLN A 598 0.34 -26.69 34.30
C GLN A 598 -0.36 -25.33 34.35
N ILE A 599 -1.58 -25.29 33.81
CA ILE A 599 -2.38 -24.07 33.74
C ILE A 599 -2.67 -23.65 35.17
N ASP A 600 -2.01 -22.62 35.66
CA ASP A 600 -2.32 -22.05 36.97
C ASP A 600 -3.59 -21.20 36.84
N ILE A 601 -4.74 -21.76 37.24
CA ILE A 601 -6.03 -21.08 37.13
C ILE A 601 -6.19 -20.05 38.24
N ASP A 602 -6.17 -18.77 37.87
CA ASP A 602 -6.52 -17.64 38.72
C ASP A 602 -8.05 -17.54 38.87
N VAL A 603 -8.58 -18.22 39.88
CA VAL A 603 -10.01 -18.29 40.19
C VAL A 603 -10.61 -16.91 40.46
N ASP A 604 -9.85 -15.99 41.05
CA ASP A 604 -10.33 -14.65 41.38
C ASP A 604 -10.53 -13.81 40.13
N LYS A 605 -9.61 -13.92 39.17
CA LYS A 605 -9.76 -13.26 37.87
C LYS A 605 -10.92 -13.84 37.06
N VAL A 606 -11.08 -15.16 37.06
CA VAL A 606 -12.21 -15.83 36.37
C VAL A 606 -13.55 -15.42 37.00
N ALA A 607 -13.64 -15.42 38.33
CA ALA A 607 -14.82 -14.96 39.05
C ALA A 607 -15.11 -13.47 38.78
N ALA A 608 -14.09 -12.63 38.71
CA ALA A 608 -14.24 -11.22 38.39
C ALA A 608 -14.80 -11.00 36.97
N LEU A 609 -14.31 -11.74 35.97
CA LEU A 609 -14.81 -11.69 34.60
C LEU A 609 -16.26 -12.21 34.49
N ALA A 610 -16.58 -13.26 35.24
CA ALA A 610 -17.94 -13.81 35.31
C ALA A 610 -18.89 -12.99 36.21
N MET A 611 -18.39 -11.92 36.85
CA MET A 611 -19.12 -11.12 37.83
C MET A 611 -19.70 -11.95 39.00
N LEU A 612 -19.01 -13.02 39.37
CA LEU A 612 -19.36 -13.89 40.49
C LEU A 612 -18.52 -13.54 41.73
N SER A 613 -19.12 -13.71 42.91
CA SER A 613 -18.42 -13.66 44.19
C SER A 613 -18.27 -15.08 44.70
N ILE A 614 -17.04 -15.59 44.75
CA ILE A 614 -16.72 -16.92 45.26
C ILE A 614 -16.17 -16.76 46.67
N LYS A 615 -16.78 -17.45 47.63
CA LYS A 615 -16.26 -17.48 49.00
C LYS A 615 -14.89 -18.16 49.03
N GLU A 616 -13.97 -17.66 49.87
CA GLU A 616 -12.61 -18.22 50.00
C GLU A 616 -12.58 -19.74 50.19
N GLU A 617 -13.48 -20.27 51.02
CA GLU A 617 -13.63 -21.71 51.31
C GLU A 617 -13.94 -22.59 50.07
N ASN A 618 -14.39 -22.00 48.96
CA ASN A 618 -14.74 -22.71 47.73
C ASN A 618 -13.77 -22.46 46.56
N LYS A 619 -12.76 -21.61 46.74
CA LYS A 619 -11.86 -21.25 45.63
C LYS A 619 -10.98 -22.41 45.19
N ASP A 620 -10.43 -23.16 46.14
CA ASP A 620 -9.58 -24.31 45.84
C ASP A 620 -10.35 -25.39 45.07
N LYS A 621 -11.58 -25.67 45.50
CA LYS A 621 -12.46 -26.61 44.80
C LYS A 621 -12.81 -26.13 43.38
N MET A 622 -13.11 -24.84 43.22
CA MET A 622 -13.39 -24.26 41.89
C MET A 622 -12.17 -24.35 40.97
N LYS A 623 -10.96 -24.20 41.52
CA LYS A 623 -9.71 -24.36 40.77
C LYS A 623 -9.57 -25.79 40.25
N GLU A 624 -9.81 -26.79 41.09
CA GLU A 624 -9.80 -28.21 40.72
C GLU A 624 -10.85 -28.52 39.65
N ASP A 625 -12.08 -28.05 39.83
CA ASP A 625 -13.17 -28.25 38.85
C ASP A 625 -12.82 -27.64 37.48
N LEU A 626 -12.28 -26.42 37.44
CA LEU A 626 -11.88 -25.76 36.20
C LEU A 626 -10.70 -26.47 35.52
N LEU A 627 -9.74 -26.98 36.30
CA LEU A 627 -8.64 -27.79 35.77
C LEU A 627 -9.16 -29.07 35.13
N SER A 628 -10.10 -29.76 35.77
CA SER A 628 -10.70 -30.99 35.24
C SER A 628 -11.45 -30.75 33.91
N ILE A 629 -12.12 -29.60 33.77
CA ILE A 629 -12.82 -29.22 32.53
C ILE A 629 -11.82 -29.00 31.39
N ILE A 630 -10.70 -28.33 31.67
CA ILE A 630 -9.67 -28.08 30.67
C ILE A 630 -9.01 -29.39 30.25
N GLU A 631 -8.72 -30.28 31.20
CA GLU A 631 -8.17 -31.60 30.92
C GLU A 631 -9.11 -32.42 30.03
N PHE A 632 -10.41 -32.42 30.34
CA PHE A 632 -11.43 -33.08 29.52
C PHE A 632 -11.53 -32.47 28.11
N ALA A 633 -11.47 -31.15 27.99
CA ALA A 633 -11.49 -30.47 26.69
C ALA A 633 -10.25 -30.81 25.83
N ASN A 634 -9.09 -30.96 26.46
CA ASN A 634 -7.87 -31.40 25.77
C ASN A 634 -7.99 -32.85 25.30
N GLN A 635 -8.52 -33.75 26.12
CA GLN A 635 -8.81 -35.14 25.72
C GLN A 635 -9.77 -35.21 24.53
N LEU A 636 -10.80 -34.35 24.48
CA LEU A 636 -11.71 -34.25 23.32
C LEU A 636 -11.01 -33.75 22.06
N LYS A 637 -10.03 -32.87 22.18
CA LYS A 637 -9.28 -32.30 21.05
C LYS A 637 -8.34 -33.33 20.40
N GLU A 638 -7.86 -34.29 21.19
CA GLU A 638 -7.02 -35.40 20.74
C GLU A 638 -7.81 -36.61 20.22
N ALA A 639 -9.13 -36.63 20.42
CA ALA A 639 -9.98 -37.71 19.96
C ALA A 639 -10.13 -37.69 18.42
N ASP A 640 -9.67 -38.75 17.74
CA ASP A 640 -9.87 -38.94 16.30
C ASP A 640 -11.33 -39.28 16.01
N THR A 641 -12.04 -38.33 15.40
CA THR A 641 -13.47 -38.46 15.03
C THR A 641 -13.69 -38.76 13.55
N SER A 642 -12.62 -38.95 12.77
CA SER A 642 -12.67 -39.08 11.31
C SER A 642 -13.47 -40.30 10.80
N ASN A 643 -13.63 -41.34 11.63
CA ASN A 643 -14.34 -42.58 11.29
C ASN A 643 -15.68 -42.78 12.03
N LEU A 644 -16.19 -41.77 12.74
CA LEU A 644 -17.47 -41.88 13.43
C LEU A 644 -18.65 -41.55 12.50
N LYS A 645 -19.54 -42.52 12.28
CA LYS A 645 -20.86 -42.26 11.66
C LYS A 645 -21.66 -41.34 12.59
N LEU A 646 -22.03 -40.17 12.09
CA LEU A 646 -23.00 -39.26 12.72
C LEU A 646 -24.29 -40.04 13.01
N LYS A 647 -24.51 -40.41 14.28
CA LYS A 647 -25.82 -40.86 14.75
C LYS A 647 -26.67 -39.62 14.98
N THR A 648 -27.54 -39.30 14.04
CA THR A 648 -28.71 -38.47 14.32
C THR A 648 -29.62 -39.28 15.24
N ASN A 649 -29.54 -39.04 16.55
CA ASN A 649 -30.66 -39.41 17.41
C ASN A 649 -31.85 -38.56 16.98
N GLU A 650 -33.03 -39.15 16.84
CA GLU A 650 -34.27 -38.41 16.64
C GLU A 650 -34.43 -37.43 17.81
N VAL A 651 -34.18 -36.15 17.56
CA VAL A 651 -34.36 -35.11 18.57
C VAL A 651 -35.87 -34.93 18.75
N THR A 652 -36.44 -35.63 19.72
CA THR A 652 -37.75 -35.28 20.25
C THR A 652 -37.54 -34.04 21.12
N ASN A 653 -37.92 -32.87 20.61
CA ASN A 653 -37.94 -31.66 21.41
C ASN A 653 -38.91 -31.86 22.57
N VAL A 654 -38.38 -32.13 23.77
CA VAL A 654 -39.16 -32.11 25.00
C VAL A 654 -39.36 -30.64 25.37
N PHE A 655 -40.40 -30.02 24.81
CA PHE A 655 -40.81 -28.69 25.26
C PHE A 655 -41.27 -28.80 26.71
N ARG A 656 -40.49 -28.19 27.61
CA ARG A 656 -40.88 -28.03 29.01
C ARG A 656 -42.05 -27.05 29.05
N ALA A 657 -43.12 -27.40 29.75
CA ALA A 657 -44.23 -26.47 29.95
C ALA A 657 -43.76 -25.25 30.76
N ASP A 658 -44.01 -24.05 30.26
CA ASP A 658 -43.78 -22.79 30.96
C ASP A 658 -44.71 -22.71 32.17
N LYS A 659 -44.23 -23.20 33.31
CA LYS A 659 -44.84 -22.94 34.61
C LYS A 659 -44.26 -21.65 35.16
N VAL A 660 -45.07 -20.60 35.21
CA VAL A 660 -44.75 -19.38 35.95
C VAL A 660 -44.57 -19.76 37.41
N THR A 661 -43.33 -19.78 37.86
CA THR A 661 -42.98 -19.98 39.27
C THR A 661 -42.63 -18.61 39.84
N ASN A 662 -43.21 -18.29 41.01
CA ASN A 662 -42.90 -17.07 41.76
C ASN A 662 -41.55 -17.24 42.48
N THR A 663 -40.48 -17.38 41.72
CA THR A 663 -39.13 -17.54 42.27
C THR A 663 -38.16 -16.71 41.46
N ASN A 664 -37.98 -15.47 41.90
CA ASN A 664 -36.70 -14.92 42.33
C ASN A 664 -37.01 -13.57 42.95
N ARG A 665 -36.89 -13.47 44.29
CA ARG A 665 -37.00 -12.16 44.95
C ARG A 665 -35.83 -11.32 44.43
N ARG A 666 -36.12 -10.11 43.96
CA ARG A 666 -35.13 -9.15 43.43
C ARG A 666 -33.89 -9.08 44.33
N ASP A 667 -34.08 -9.12 45.63
CA ASP A 667 -33.01 -9.04 46.63
C ASP A 667 -32.04 -10.24 46.59
N ASP A 668 -32.53 -11.45 46.27
CA ASP A 668 -31.69 -12.64 46.14
C ASP A 668 -30.81 -12.56 44.89
N MET A 669 -31.33 -12.03 43.78
CA MET A 669 -30.57 -11.86 42.54
C MET A 669 -29.50 -10.76 42.64
N LEU A 670 -29.76 -9.73 43.45
CA LEU A 670 -28.86 -8.59 43.63
C LEU A 670 -27.90 -8.75 44.81
N LYS A 671 -27.91 -9.90 45.51
CA LYS A 671 -27.07 -10.14 46.69
C LYS A 671 -25.57 -10.06 46.39
N ASN A 672 -25.15 -10.43 45.19
CA ASN A 672 -23.75 -10.50 44.78
C ASN A 672 -23.29 -9.33 43.88
N ALA A 673 -24.12 -8.31 43.65
CA ALA A 673 -23.74 -7.14 42.85
C ALA A 673 -22.64 -6.32 43.56
N LYS A 674 -21.52 -6.06 42.85
CA LYS A 674 -20.29 -5.47 43.42
C LYS A 674 -20.39 -3.99 43.81
N THR A 675 -21.36 -3.24 43.27
CA THR A 675 -21.54 -1.79 43.54
C THR A 675 -22.99 -1.51 43.92
N LYS A 676 -23.20 -1.04 45.15
CA LYS A 676 -24.50 -0.56 45.66
C LYS A 676 -24.29 0.81 46.28
N GLU A 677 -24.89 1.84 45.71
CA GLU A 677 -24.94 3.19 46.26
C GLU A 677 -26.41 3.64 46.20
N ASP A 678 -27.01 4.01 47.34
CA ASP A 678 -28.42 4.42 47.48
C ASP A 678 -29.46 3.51 46.77
N GLY A 679 -29.25 2.19 46.82
CA GLY A 679 -30.18 1.21 46.22
C GLY A 679 -30.10 1.09 44.69
N LEU A 680 -29.14 1.76 44.06
CA LEU A 680 -28.85 1.69 42.63
C LEU A 680 -27.54 0.93 42.37
N ILE A 681 -27.46 0.25 41.21
CA ILE A 681 -26.27 -0.50 40.76
C ILE A 681 -25.60 0.31 39.66
N LEU A 682 -24.37 0.76 39.93
CA LEU A 682 -23.56 1.54 39.01
C LEU A 682 -22.92 0.62 37.96
N VAL A 683 -23.37 0.74 36.71
CA VAL A 683 -22.80 0.05 35.54
C VAL A 683 -21.75 0.98 34.92
N LYS A 684 -20.50 0.55 34.81
CA LYS A 684 -19.45 1.35 34.16
C LYS A 684 -19.78 1.53 32.67
N LYS A 685 -19.63 2.76 32.18
CA LYS A 685 -19.75 3.09 30.75
C LYS A 685 -18.65 2.34 29.98
N VAL A 686 -19.05 1.42 29.10
CA VAL A 686 -18.14 0.80 28.13
C VAL A 686 -17.78 1.91 27.14
N ILE A 687 -16.50 2.25 27.06
CA ILE A 687 -15.99 3.18 26.06
C ILE A 687 -15.99 2.39 24.75
N GLU A 688 -16.81 2.83 23.78
CA GLU A 688 -16.71 2.42 22.38
C GLU A 688 -15.58 3.17 21.67
#